data_AF-A0A958XQ23-F1
#
_entry.id   AF-A0A958XQ23-F1
#
_cell.length_a   1.000
_cell.length_b   1.000
_cell.length_c   1.000
_cell.angle_alpha   90.00
_cell.angle_beta   90.00
_cell.angle_gamma   90.00
#
_symmetry.space_group_name_H-M   'P 1'
#
loop_
_entity.id
_entity.type
_entity.pdbx_description
1 polymer ?
#
loop_
_entity_poly.entity_id
_entity_poly.type
_entity_poly.pdbx_seq_one_letter_code
_entity_poly.pdbx_strand_id
1 'polypeptide(L)'
;METSKPAPFKPYIAPENTSVREFTLRAVILGAIFGILFGAATVYMALKAGLTVSASIPIAVLAISLGQRFFKTSILENNIIQTAGSAGESIAAGVVFTLPAFLFLSDGIGKGFFNYWTILMLAIFGGILGVLMMIPLRRSLIVNEHGNLPYPEGTACAQVLIAGDKGGDFAQMAYRGLGFAFVYALLQKIFHVIAETPTWFAAVKNKYLPAAAVGGEITPEYLGVGYIIGPRIAGVLVAGGVLAWLGLIPLIATLLGEHQDIIAAQLGKLNLLDPAQANARYGWDPATQEFGNLSEAVYRAYVRQIGAGAVAGAGFITLFKTLPTIIASFKESIGDLRTRGTGAAVSRTNNDLSLKVVGIGSLALVLLMVILPGVPGDSIGGKLLLGLLVIVFGFFFVTVSSRIVGIIGSSNNPISGMTIATIMGTALVFIGVGWTGKVFEPMALVVGGMICIAAANAGATSQDLKTGYIVGATPRYQQLALFIGVVVSSLVIGMTVLFLDTPTKPGIDHAIGNEFNAPQATLMATLIKGLLSFNLDWQFVLVGLFVAITLELCSVKSLSFAVGLYLPLSTTLPIWVGGAIRGLTNWMAERKGEKPEDEDLGKGSLFATGLVAGGALMGLLAALWSAKEAAYPEGQGWLPVLNLEESIRHSIGDVNYELLGVAFFVSLAYILIRAARSK
;
A
#
# COMPACT_ATOMS: atom_id res chain seq x y z
N MET A 1 24.20 17.32 -38.57
CA MET A 1 22.93 16.57 -38.51
C MET A 1 21.96 17.41 -37.69
N GLU A 2 21.05 18.11 -38.36
CA GLU A 2 19.91 18.76 -37.71
C GLU A 2 19.07 17.66 -37.05
N THR A 3 19.01 17.65 -35.73
CA THR A 3 18.11 16.77 -34.99
C THR A 3 16.69 17.24 -35.27
N SER A 4 15.98 16.52 -36.14
CA SER A 4 14.55 16.73 -36.36
C SER A 4 13.85 16.68 -35.01
N LYS A 5 13.29 17.81 -34.56
CA LYS A 5 12.42 17.82 -33.37
C LYS A 5 11.34 16.74 -33.58
N PRO A 6 11.13 15.81 -32.64
CA PRO A 6 10.08 14.82 -32.78
C PRO A 6 8.74 15.52 -33.02
N ALA A 7 7.93 14.96 -33.92
CA ALA A 7 6.62 15.52 -34.24
C ALA A 7 5.79 15.67 -32.95
N PRO A 8 5.06 16.78 -32.78
CA PRO A 8 4.27 17.01 -31.57
C PRO A 8 3.22 15.90 -31.41
N PHE A 9 3.17 15.31 -30.21
CA PHE A 9 2.19 14.28 -29.88
C PHE A 9 0.75 14.78 -30.13
N LYS A 10 -0.06 13.95 -30.77
CA LYS A 10 -1.47 14.23 -31.04
C LYS A 10 -2.35 13.43 -30.04
N PRO A 11 -3.09 14.10 -29.15
CA PRO A 11 -4.00 13.43 -28.23
C PRO A 11 -5.21 12.82 -28.94
N TYR A 12 -5.87 11.86 -28.30
CA TYR A 12 -7.07 11.20 -28.83
C TYR A 12 -8.22 12.20 -29.10
N ILE A 13 -8.53 13.06 -28.13
CA ILE A 13 -9.40 14.22 -28.33
C ILE A 13 -8.54 15.44 -28.66
N ALA A 14 -8.70 15.96 -29.86
CA ALA A 14 -7.95 17.11 -30.36
C ALA A 14 -8.16 18.35 -29.45
N PRO A 15 -7.14 19.22 -29.29
CA PRO A 15 -7.26 20.44 -28.48
C PRO A 15 -8.37 21.39 -28.95
N GLU A 16 -8.66 21.39 -30.26
CA GLU A 16 -9.65 22.25 -30.92
C GLU A 16 -11.09 21.78 -30.67
N ASN A 17 -11.28 20.51 -30.29
CA ASN A 17 -12.61 19.96 -30.03
C ASN A 17 -13.07 20.30 -28.60
N THR A 18 -13.72 21.45 -28.46
CA THR A 18 -14.25 21.96 -27.18
C THR A 18 -15.65 21.45 -26.84
N SER A 19 -16.27 20.67 -27.72
CA SER A 19 -17.67 20.20 -27.55
C SER A 19 -17.81 19.02 -26.59
N VAL A 20 -16.72 18.31 -26.31
CA VAL A 20 -16.70 17.12 -25.45
C VAL A 20 -16.75 17.56 -23.98
N ARG A 21 -17.74 17.07 -23.24
CA ARG A 21 -17.87 17.34 -21.80
C ARG A 21 -16.72 16.71 -21.04
N GLU A 22 -16.16 17.40 -20.05
CA GLU A 22 -15.04 16.91 -19.23
C GLU A 22 -15.39 16.95 -17.74
N PHE A 23 -15.49 18.15 -17.17
CA PHE A 23 -15.68 18.36 -15.74
C PHE A 23 -17.15 18.60 -15.41
N THR A 24 -17.90 17.52 -15.24
CA THR A 24 -19.33 17.57 -14.90
C THR A 24 -19.56 17.13 -13.46
N LEU A 25 -20.67 17.60 -12.86
CA LEU A 25 -21.02 17.23 -11.49
C LEU A 25 -21.14 15.71 -11.31
N ARG A 26 -21.72 15.01 -12.29
CA ARG A 26 -21.84 13.55 -12.27
C ARG A 26 -20.48 12.84 -12.28
N ALA A 27 -19.51 13.34 -13.07
CA ALA A 27 -18.17 12.76 -13.14
C ALA A 27 -17.43 12.93 -11.81
N VAL A 28 -17.54 14.12 -11.20
CA VAL A 28 -16.95 14.41 -9.89
C VAL A 28 -17.58 13.56 -8.79
N ILE A 29 -18.91 13.45 -8.74
CA ILE A 29 -19.61 12.62 -7.74
C ILE A 29 -19.25 11.15 -7.89
N LEU A 30 -19.29 10.61 -9.11
CA LEU A 30 -18.97 9.19 -9.32
C LEU A 30 -17.50 8.90 -9.01
N GLY A 31 -16.58 9.80 -9.40
CA GLY A 31 -15.17 9.70 -9.04
C GLY A 31 -14.94 9.77 -7.52
N ALA A 32 -15.64 10.66 -6.82
CA ALA A 32 -15.61 10.75 -5.36
C ALA A 32 -16.12 9.46 -4.68
N ILE A 33 -17.20 8.86 -5.19
CA ILE A 33 -17.72 7.57 -4.70
C ILE A 33 -16.68 6.46 -4.88
N PHE A 34 -16.03 6.38 -6.04
CA PHE A 34 -14.96 5.41 -6.26
C PHE A 34 -13.74 5.70 -5.39
N GLY A 35 -13.38 6.97 -5.15
CA GLY A 35 -12.29 7.34 -4.26
C GLY A 35 -12.53 6.89 -2.83
N ILE A 36 -13.76 7.05 -2.33
CA ILE A 36 -14.18 6.51 -1.03
C ILE A 36 -14.06 4.98 -1.00
N LEU A 37 -14.65 4.31 -1.99
CA LEU A 37 -14.77 2.86 -2.03
C LEU A 37 -13.40 2.16 -2.19
N PHE A 38 -12.61 2.59 -3.16
CA PHE A 38 -11.28 2.05 -3.40
C PHE A 38 -10.26 2.55 -2.39
N GLY A 39 -10.42 3.76 -1.85
CA GLY A 39 -9.59 4.25 -0.74
C GLY A 39 -9.74 3.36 0.49
N ALA A 40 -10.97 3.06 0.91
CA ALA A 40 -11.21 2.17 2.05
C ALA A 40 -10.74 0.73 1.77
N ALA A 41 -10.97 0.19 0.57
CA ALA A 41 -10.47 -1.12 0.18
C ALA A 41 -8.93 -1.18 0.18
N THR A 42 -8.28 -0.09 -0.24
CA THR A 42 -6.82 0.04 -0.20
C THR A 42 -6.31 0.09 1.23
N VAL A 43 -7.01 0.75 2.16
CA VAL A 43 -6.64 0.74 3.58
C VAL A 43 -6.62 -0.70 4.11
N TYR A 44 -7.69 -1.46 3.87
CA TYR A 44 -7.79 -2.87 4.27
C TYR A 44 -6.64 -3.71 3.69
N MET A 45 -6.43 -3.60 2.38
CA MET A 45 -5.39 -4.35 1.68
C MET A 45 -3.99 -4.00 2.16
N ALA A 46 -3.69 -2.72 2.35
CA ALA A 46 -2.38 -2.26 2.77
C ALA A 46 -2.05 -2.69 4.22
N LEU A 47 -3.04 -2.67 5.13
CA LEU A 47 -2.87 -3.11 6.51
C LEU A 47 -2.63 -4.63 6.60
N LYS A 48 -3.33 -5.40 5.74
CA LYS A 48 -3.29 -6.86 5.73
C LYS A 48 -2.08 -7.41 4.96
N ALA A 49 -1.88 -6.96 3.73
CA ALA A 49 -0.85 -7.45 2.80
C ALA A 49 0.51 -6.75 2.94
N GLY A 50 0.54 -5.53 3.50
CA GLY A 50 1.74 -4.68 3.54
C GLY A 50 2.17 -4.12 2.17
N LEU A 51 1.34 -4.29 1.14
CA LEU A 51 1.58 -3.86 -0.25
C LEU A 51 0.31 -3.19 -0.80
N THR A 52 0.47 -2.28 -1.76
CA THR A 52 -0.63 -1.62 -2.48
C THR A 52 -0.53 -1.94 -3.97
N VAL A 53 -1.67 -2.01 -4.64
CA VAL A 53 -1.78 -2.21 -6.09
C VAL A 53 -2.64 -1.10 -6.65
N SER A 54 -2.24 -0.53 -7.79
CA SER A 54 -2.99 0.58 -8.38
C SER A 54 -4.44 0.22 -8.71
N ALA A 55 -5.36 1.04 -8.19
CA ALA A 55 -6.79 0.98 -8.47
C ALA A 55 -7.18 1.84 -9.69
N SER A 56 -6.24 2.58 -10.29
CA SER A 56 -6.54 3.49 -11.40
C SER A 56 -7.12 2.77 -12.63
N ILE A 57 -6.55 1.62 -13.01
CA ILE A 57 -7.05 0.78 -14.12
C ILE A 57 -8.47 0.24 -13.84
N PRO A 58 -8.75 -0.44 -12.71
CA PRO A 58 -10.10 -0.93 -12.45
C PRO A 58 -11.12 0.19 -12.31
N ILE A 59 -10.74 1.35 -11.75
CA ILE A 59 -11.61 2.53 -11.71
C ILE A 59 -11.89 3.04 -13.13
N ALA A 60 -10.91 3.08 -14.03
CA ALA A 60 -11.14 3.45 -15.43
C ALA A 60 -12.12 2.48 -16.11
N VAL A 61 -11.98 1.17 -15.87
CA VAL A 61 -12.90 0.15 -16.39
C VAL A 61 -14.34 0.35 -15.85
N LEU A 62 -14.47 0.66 -14.56
CA LEU A 62 -15.75 0.95 -13.90
C LEU A 62 -16.38 2.26 -14.38
N ALA A 63 -15.58 3.30 -14.57
CA ALA A 63 -16.00 4.58 -15.10
C ALA A 63 -16.65 4.42 -16.48
N ILE A 64 -16.03 3.62 -17.36
CA ILE A 64 -16.58 3.34 -18.70
C ILE A 64 -17.89 2.57 -18.58
N SER A 65 -17.93 1.44 -17.87
CA SER A 65 -19.13 0.60 -17.90
C SER A 65 -20.33 1.25 -17.22
N LEU A 66 -20.14 1.85 -16.04
CA LEU A 66 -21.23 2.44 -15.26
C LEU A 66 -21.57 3.82 -15.81
N GLY A 67 -20.55 4.60 -16.16
CA GLY A 67 -20.70 5.91 -16.76
C GLY A 67 -21.38 5.86 -18.12
N GLN A 68 -20.95 4.99 -19.05
CA GLN A 68 -21.57 4.92 -20.37
C GLN A 68 -22.96 4.27 -20.32
N ARG A 69 -23.14 3.17 -19.55
CA ARG A 69 -24.41 2.43 -19.50
C ARG A 69 -25.54 3.22 -18.83
N PHE A 70 -25.25 3.88 -17.71
CA PHE A 70 -26.29 4.56 -16.92
C PHE A 70 -26.33 6.07 -17.16
N PHE A 71 -25.18 6.69 -17.47
CA PHE A 71 -25.07 8.15 -17.50
C PHE A 71 -24.64 8.72 -18.86
N LYS A 72 -24.33 7.88 -19.87
CA LYS A 72 -23.80 8.33 -21.18
C LYS A 72 -22.64 9.32 -21.01
N THR A 73 -21.64 8.95 -20.23
CA THR A 73 -20.44 9.77 -20.01
C THR A 73 -19.52 9.77 -21.24
N SER A 74 -18.82 10.87 -21.46
CA SER A 74 -17.73 10.96 -22.44
C SER A 74 -16.45 10.29 -21.93
N ILE A 75 -15.48 10.05 -22.83
CA ILE A 75 -14.14 9.60 -22.45
C ILE A 75 -13.45 10.56 -21.46
N LEU A 76 -13.65 11.88 -21.61
CA LEU A 76 -13.02 12.89 -20.74
C LEU A 76 -13.72 12.97 -19.37
N GLU A 77 -15.02 12.73 -19.29
CA GLU A 77 -15.72 12.54 -18.01
C GLU A 77 -15.24 11.28 -17.29
N ASN A 78 -15.02 10.18 -18.01
CA ASN A 78 -14.47 8.95 -17.45
C ASN A 78 -13.03 9.15 -16.96
N ASN A 79 -12.24 9.98 -17.63
CA ASN A 79 -10.91 10.38 -17.14
C ASN A 79 -11.01 11.18 -15.83
N ILE A 80 -12.00 12.07 -15.68
CA ILE A 80 -12.24 12.79 -14.40
C ILE A 80 -12.68 11.82 -13.29
N ILE A 81 -13.57 10.87 -13.59
CA ILE A 81 -14.01 9.84 -12.63
C ILE A 81 -12.81 9.02 -12.14
N GLN A 82 -11.98 8.54 -13.06
CA GLN A 82 -10.73 7.82 -12.75
C GLN A 82 -9.81 8.67 -11.88
N THR A 83 -9.52 9.90 -12.33
CA THR A 83 -8.59 10.82 -11.66
C THR A 83 -9.02 11.16 -10.23
N ALA A 84 -10.31 11.40 -10.00
CA ALA A 84 -10.81 11.64 -8.65
C ALA A 84 -10.82 10.36 -7.79
N GLY A 85 -11.07 9.21 -8.40
CA GLY A 85 -11.12 7.92 -7.70
C GLY A 85 -9.75 7.39 -7.28
N SER A 86 -8.73 7.50 -8.13
CA SER A 86 -7.36 7.09 -7.85
C SER A 86 -6.72 7.86 -6.68
N ALA A 87 -7.15 9.11 -6.44
CA ALA A 87 -6.69 9.90 -5.29
C ALA A 87 -6.97 9.20 -3.94
N GLY A 88 -8.06 8.42 -3.84
CA GLY A 88 -8.36 7.67 -2.62
C GLY A 88 -7.37 6.56 -2.32
N GLU A 89 -6.95 5.82 -3.35
CA GLU A 89 -5.94 4.77 -3.25
C GLU A 89 -4.58 5.32 -2.80
N SER A 90 -4.10 6.37 -3.45
CA SER A 90 -2.77 6.92 -3.19
C SER A 90 -2.65 7.53 -1.79
N ILE A 91 -3.71 8.17 -1.28
CA ILE A 91 -3.77 8.69 0.09
C ILE A 91 -3.84 7.55 1.09
N ALA A 92 -4.68 6.53 0.82
CA ALA A 92 -4.81 5.37 1.69
C ALA A 92 -3.46 4.67 1.87
N ALA A 93 -2.70 4.48 0.78
CA ALA A 93 -1.36 3.93 0.81
C ALA A 93 -0.42 4.75 1.72
N GLY A 94 -0.37 6.07 1.52
CA GLY A 94 0.48 6.96 2.33
C GLY A 94 0.10 6.95 3.82
N VAL A 95 -1.20 6.98 4.11
CA VAL A 95 -1.75 6.95 5.47
C VAL A 95 -1.39 5.65 6.17
N VAL A 96 -1.70 4.50 5.57
CA VAL A 96 -1.49 3.18 6.19
C VAL A 96 0.00 2.86 6.39
N PHE A 97 0.86 3.32 5.50
CA PHE A 97 2.29 3.07 5.62
C PHE A 97 2.97 3.84 6.75
N THR A 98 2.34 4.91 7.25
CA THR A 98 3.01 5.81 8.20
C THR A 98 2.21 6.12 9.45
N LEU A 99 0.94 6.45 9.35
CA LEU A 99 0.19 6.97 10.49
C LEU A 99 -0.09 5.91 11.58
N PRO A 100 -0.29 4.62 11.27
CA PRO A 100 -0.33 3.59 12.32
C PRO A 100 0.98 3.48 13.13
N ALA A 101 2.09 4.08 12.66
CA ALA A 101 3.34 4.09 13.42
C ALA A 101 3.21 4.84 14.76
N PHE A 102 2.21 5.73 14.91
CA PHE A 102 1.89 6.37 16.19
C PHE A 102 1.60 5.34 17.30
N LEU A 103 0.96 4.21 16.97
CA LEU A 103 0.68 3.13 17.92
C LEU A 103 1.96 2.44 18.40
N PHE A 104 3.01 2.50 17.60
CA PHE A 104 4.27 1.81 17.85
C PHE A 104 5.37 2.72 18.38
N LEU A 105 5.10 3.99 18.73
CA LEU A 105 6.10 4.90 19.32
C LEU A 105 6.42 4.57 20.79
N SER A 106 7.49 5.16 21.33
CA SER A 106 7.98 4.85 22.69
C SER A 106 6.97 5.22 23.77
N ASP A 107 6.80 4.34 24.77
CA ASP A 107 5.93 4.53 25.95
C ASP A 107 4.50 5.00 25.61
N GLY A 108 3.99 4.67 24.42
CA GLY A 108 2.66 5.10 23.98
C GLY A 108 2.52 6.62 23.72
N ILE A 109 3.61 7.38 23.62
CA ILE A 109 3.58 8.84 23.38
C ILE A 109 2.82 9.21 22.09
N GLY A 110 2.77 8.30 21.12
CA GLY A 110 2.05 8.49 19.86
C GLY A 110 0.54 8.21 19.95
N LYS A 111 0.04 7.51 20.98
CA LYS A 111 -1.37 7.06 21.06
C LYS A 111 -2.35 8.23 20.95
N GLY A 112 -2.06 9.37 21.59
CA GLY A 112 -2.90 10.57 21.52
C GLY A 112 -3.02 11.18 20.11
N PHE A 113 -2.05 10.92 19.24
CA PHE A 113 -2.03 11.41 17.84
C PHE A 113 -2.64 10.41 16.86
N PHE A 114 -2.85 9.15 17.26
CA PHE A 114 -3.59 8.16 16.47
C PHE A 114 -5.11 8.35 16.66
N ASN A 115 -5.62 9.47 16.19
CA ASN A 115 -7.04 9.83 16.27
C ASN A 115 -7.56 10.33 14.91
N TYR A 116 -8.89 10.39 14.77
CA TYR A 116 -9.54 10.69 13.50
C TYR A 116 -9.11 12.04 12.92
N TRP A 117 -9.09 13.08 13.75
CA TRP A 117 -8.79 14.44 13.30
C TRP A 117 -7.34 14.58 12.86
N THR A 118 -6.39 14.00 13.61
CA THR A 118 -4.98 14.01 13.20
C THR A 118 -4.79 13.26 11.89
N ILE A 119 -5.36 12.04 11.75
CA ILE A 119 -5.25 11.26 10.51
C ILE A 119 -5.88 12.01 9.34
N LEU A 120 -7.08 12.56 9.51
CA LEU A 120 -7.78 13.33 8.50
C LEU A 120 -6.97 14.54 8.02
N MET A 121 -6.44 15.34 8.95
CA MET A 121 -5.67 16.54 8.62
C MET A 121 -4.38 16.17 7.88
N LEU A 122 -3.64 15.17 8.34
CA LEU A 122 -2.40 14.73 7.68
C LEU A 122 -2.66 14.15 6.30
N ALA A 123 -3.76 13.38 6.14
CA ALA A 123 -4.22 12.86 4.85
C ALA A 123 -4.55 13.98 3.85
N ILE A 124 -5.34 14.97 4.28
CA ILE A 124 -5.69 16.12 3.44
C ILE A 124 -4.45 16.95 3.11
N PHE A 125 -3.62 17.29 4.10
CA PHE A 125 -2.48 18.19 3.90
C PHE A 125 -1.39 17.54 3.04
N GLY A 126 -1.04 16.29 3.33
CA GLY A 126 -0.11 15.52 2.50
C GLY A 126 -0.66 15.33 1.09
N GLY A 127 -1.95 14.97 0.96
CA GLY A 127 -2.59 14.78 -0.35
C GLY A 127 -2.58 16.07 -1.19
N ILE A 128 -3.05 17.18 -0.63
CA ILE A 128 -3.06 18.50 -1.28
C ILE A 128 -1.63 18.92 -1.66
N LEU A 129 -0.65 18.73 -0.77
CA LEU A 129 0.75 19.04 -1.05
C LEU A 129 1.26 18.26 -2.27
N GLY A 130 0.94 16.96 -2.36
CA GLY A 130 1.28 16.12 -3.51
C GLY A 130 0.71 16.66 -4.83
N VAL A 131 -0.58 17.04 -4.86
CA VAL A 131 -1.21 17.63 -6.05
C VAL A 131 -0.56 18.98 -6.39
N LEU A 132 -0.37 19.87 -5.40
CA LEU A 132 0.22 21.20 -5.61
C LEU A 132 1.61 21.11 -6.23
N MET A 133 2.47 20.24 -5.70
CA MET A 133 3.85 20.09 -6.16
C MET A 133 3.95 19.40 -7.53
N MET A 134 2.93 18.64 -7.94
CA MET A 134 2.91 18.02 -9.27
C MET A 134 2.49 18.99 -10.39
N ILE A 135 1.73 20.05 -10.09
CA ILE A 135 1.32 21.09 -11.07
C ILE A 135 2.50 21.66 -11.89
N PRO A 136 3.60 22.16 -11.28
CA PRO A 136 4.74 22.68 -12.05
C PRO A 136 5.47 21.60 -12.84
N LEU A 137 5.48 20.36 -12.35
CA LEU A 137 6.27 19.24 -12.90
C LEU A 137 5.60 18.56 -14.09
N ARG A 138 4.28 18.74 -14.28
CA ARG A 138 3.55 18.12 -15.39
C ARG A 138 4.22 18.40 -16.74
N ARG A 139 4.60 19.65 -17.00
CA ARG A 139 5.17 20.01 -18.31
C ARG A 139 6.55 19.38 -18.53
N SER A 140 7.40 19.39 -17.52
CA SER A 140 8.75 18.83 -17.61
C SER A 140 8.73 17.31 -17.73
N LEU A 141 7.92 16.62 -16.90
CA LEU A 141 7.93 15.17 -16.84
C LEU A 141 6.96 14.48 -17.80
N ILE A 142 5.84 15.11 -18.15
CA ILE A 142 4.80 14.45 -18.97
C ILE A 142 4.83 14.95 -20.40
N VAL A 143 4.88 16.27 -20.59
CA VAL A 143 4.79 16.88 -21.93
C VAL A 143 6.12 16.80 -22.67
N ASN A 144 7.20 17.27 -22.04
CA ASN A 144 8.53 17.30 -22.67
C ASN A 144 9.13 15.89 -22.77
N GLU A 145 8.95 15.06 -21.74
CA GLU A 145 9.51 13.71 -21.64
C GLU A 145 8.53 12.61 -22.11
N HIS A 146 7.48 12.92 -22.87
CA HIS A 146 6.44 11.94 -23.26
C HIS A 146 7.01 10.66 -23.92
N GLY A 147 8.06 10.80 -24.73
CA GLY A 147 8.72 9.70 -25.42
C GLY A 147 9.78 8.95 -24.60
N ASN A 148 10.21 9.53 -23.47
CA ASN A 148 11.24 8.95 -22.61
C ASN A 148 10.65 8.30 -21.35
N LEU A 149 9.57 8.88 -20.82
CA LEU A 149 8.86 8.39 -19.65
C LEU A 149 7.57 7.67 -20.10
N PRO A 150 7.52 6.33 -20.03
CA PRO A 150 6.37 5.56 -20.49
C PRO A 150 5.11 5.79 -19.66
N TYR A 151 5.22 5.97 -18.34
CA TYR A 151 4.08 6.04 -17.42
C TYR A 151 3.15 4.84 -17.63
N PRO A 152 3.59 3.62 -17.28
CA PRO A 152 2.97 2.38 -17.76
C PRO A 152 1.49 2.27 -17.37
N GLU A 153 1.17 2.51 -16.09
CA GLU A 153 -0.21 2.47 -15.59
C GLU A 153 -1.09 3.59 -16.18
N GLY A 154 -0.58 4.83 -16.30
CA GLY A 154 -1.33 5.94 -16.90
C GLY A 154 -1.60 5.72 -18.39
N THR A 155 -0.66 5.09 -19.08
CA THR A 155 -0.80 4.68 -20.48
C THR A 155 -1.80 3.53 -20.60
N ALA A 156 -1.76 2.56 -19.69
CA ALA A 156 -2.74 1.48 -19.61
C ALA A 156 -4.17 2.01 -19.37
N CYS A 157 -4.35 2.94 -18.42
CA CYS A 157 -5.63 3.62 -18.20
C CYS A 157 -6.11 4.37 -19.45
N ALA A 158 -5.22 5.05 -20.18
CA ALA A 158 -5.60 5.74 -21.41
C ALA A 158 -6.08 4.76 -22.48
N GLN A 159 -5.39 3.62 -22.63
CA GLN A 159 -5.80 2.57 -23.56
C GLN A 159 -7.16 1.97 -23.19
N VAL A 160 -7.42 1.75 -21.89
CA VAL A 160 -8.73 1.30 -21.39
C VAL A 160 -9.84 2.30 -21.76
N LEU A 161 -9.62 3.59 -21.48
CA LEU A 161 -10.57 4.66 -21.80
C LEU A 161 -10.85 4.76 -23.31
N ILE A 162 -9.81 4.67 -24.14
CA ILE A 162 -9.93 4.70 -25.61
C ILE A 162 -10.64 3.44 -26.13
N ALA A 163 -10.32 2.26 -25.60
CA ALA A 163 -10.97 1.01 -26.00
C ALA A 163 -12.46 1.00 -25.65
N GLY A 164 -12.83 1.55 -24.49
CA GLY A 164 -14.22 1.71 -24.09
C GLY A 164 -14.99 2.72 -24.94
N ASP A 165 -14.35 3.82 -25.36
CA ASP A 165 -14.95 4.80 -26.28
C ASP A 165 -15.22 4.21 -27.67
N LYS A 166 -14.35 3.29 -28.14
CA LYS A 166 -14.51 2.57 -29.42
C LYS A 166 -15.49 1.39 -29.37
N GLY A 167 -15.99 1.00 -28.20
CA GLY A 167 -17.01 -0.05 -28.04
C GLY A 167 -16.50 -1.49 -28.00
N GLY A 168 -15.35 -1.76 -27.35
CA GLY A 168 -14.80 -3.12 -27.18
C GLY A 168 -15.11 -3.79 -25.83
N ASP A 169 -15.06 -5.14 -25.78
CA ASP A 169 -15.32 -5.95 -24.57
C ASP A 169 -14.12 -6.05 -23.60
N PHE A 170 -13.21 -5.07 -23.65
CA PHE A 170 -11.96 -5.03 -22.86
C PHE A 170 -12.22 -5.06 -21.34
N ALA A 171 -13.35 -4.51 -20.93
CA ALA A 171 -13.78 -4.43 -19.54
C ALA A 171 -14.22 -5.78 -18.93
N GLN A 172 -14.56 -6.76 -19.77
CA GLN A 172 -15.19 -8.01 -19.32
C GLN A 172 -14.28 -8.83 -18.40
N MET A 173 -12.97 -8.87 -18.66
CA MET A 173 -12.04 -9.66 -17.85
C MET A 173 -11.92 -9.11 -16.43
N ALA A 174 -11.83 -7.78 -16.28
CA ALA A 174 -11.82 -7.14 -14.97
C ALA A 174 -13.13 -7.38 -14.20
N TYR A 175 -14.29 -7.33 -14.86
CA TYR A 175 -15.58 -7.65 -14.22
C TYR A 175 -15.69 -9.10 -13.77
N ARG A 176 -15.24 -10.04 -14.61
CA ARG A 176 -15.24 -11.46 -14.25
C ARG A 176 -14.34 -11.70 -13.05
N GLY A 177 -13.15 -11.07 -13.01
CA GLY A 177 -12.25 -11.13 -11.86
C GLY A 177 -12.91 -10.56 -10.60
N LEU A 178 -13.48 -9.36 -10.69
CA LEU A 178 -14.14 -8.67 -9.57
C LEU A 178 -15.32 -9.47 -9.02
N GLY A 179 -16.23 -9.92 -9.88
CA GLY A 179 -17.40 -10.70 -9.46
C GLY A 179 -17.01 -12.05 -8.86
N PHE A 180 -16.04 -12.75 -9.47
CA PHE A 180 -15.55 -14.02 -8.94
C PHE A 180 -14.92 -13.86 -7.56
N ALA A 181 -14.02 -12.87 -7.39
CA ALA A 181 -13.38 -12.61 -6.11
C ALA A 181 -14.36 -12.15 -5.04
N PHE A 182 -15.37 -11.35 -5.40
CA PHE A 182 -16.41 -10.94 -4.46
C PHE A 182 -17.18 -12.14 -3.93
N VAL A 183 -17.61 -13.06 -4.80
CA VAL A 183 -18.33 -14.29 -4.39
C VAL A 183 -17.42 -15.22 -3.58
N TYR A 184 -16.17 -15.41 -4.01
CA TYR A 184 -15.20 -16.22 -3.26
C TYR A 184 -14.99 -15.66 -1.86
N ALA A 185 -14.73 -14.36 -1.74
CA ALA A 185 -14.51 -13.69 -0.46
C ALA A 185 -15.78 -13.69 0.40
N LEU A 186 -16.97 -13.64 -0.19
CA LEU A 186 -18.24 -13.78 0.55
C LEU A 186 -18.37 -15.18 1.17
N LEU A 187 -18.10 -16.22 0.39
CA LEU A 187 -18.12 -17.61 0.86
C LEU A 187 -17.06 -17.88 1.93
N GLN A 188 -15.91 -17.22 1.84
CA GLN A 188 -14.81 -17.35 2.78
C GLN A 188 -15.04 -16.53 4.07
N LYS A 189 -15.32 -15.23 3.95
CA LYS A 189 -15.32 -14.27 5.08
C LYS A 189 -16.65 -14.15 5.83
N ILE A 190 -17.77 -14.44 5.18
CA ILE A 190 -19.10 -14.35 5.82
C ILE A 190 -19.59 -15.76 6.16
N PHE A 191 -19.70 -16.62 5.14
CA PHE A 191 -20.26 -17.95 5.34
C PHE A 191 -19.26 -18.98 5.89
N HIS A 192 -17.96 -18.69 5.85
CA HIS A 192 -16.89 -19.61 6.29
C HIS A 192 -17.03 -21.03 5.68
N VAL A 193 -17.42 -21.09 4.40
CA VAL A 193 -17.47 -22.36 3.63
C VAL A 193 -16.07 -22.77 3.18
N ILE A 194 -15.21 -21.79 2.99
CA ILE A 194 -13.82 -21.94 2.56
C ILE A 194 -12.95 -21.61 3.77
N ALA A 195 -12.09 -22.54 4.18
CA ALA A 195 -11.11 -22.27 5.24
C ALA A 195 -10.29 -21.01 4.91
N GLU A 196 -10.12 -20.11 5.87
CA GLU A 196 -9.39 -18.87 5.62
C GLU A 196 -7.88 -19.09 5.53
N THR A 197 -7.37 -19.86 6.48
CA THR A 197 -5.95 -20.18 6.65
C THR A 197 -5.76 -21.66 6.94
N PRO A 198 -5.78 -22.54 5.93
CA PRO A 198 -5.25 -23.89 6.07
C PRO A 198 -3.83 -23.81 6.63
N THR A 199 -3.57 -24.48 7.76
CA THR A 199 -2.32 -24.35 8.51
C THR A 199 -1.82 -25.71 8.94
N TRP A 200 -0.55 -25.95 8.68
CA TRP A 200 0.18 -27.10 9.16
C TRP A 200 1.22 -26.64 10.19
N PHE A 201 1.16 -27.23 11.38
CA PHE A 201 2.13 -27.01 12.45
C PHE A 201 2.99 -28.26 12.62
N ALA A 202 4.31 -28.07 12.64
CA ALA A 202 5.21 -29.10 13.17
C ALA A 202 5.03 -29.18 14.69
N ALA A 203 5.12 -30.41 15.23
CA ALA A 203 5.09 -30.58 16.68
C ALA A 203 6.18 -29.72 17.35
N VAL A 204 5.86 -29.16 18.53
CA VAL A 204 6.81 -28.35 19.33
C VAL A 204 8.10 -29.12 19.61
N LYS A 205 8.00 -30.44 19.82
CA LYS A 205 9.12 -31.37 20.02
C LYS A 205 9.52 -32.14 18.75
N ASN A 206 9.29 -31.58 17.56
CA ASN A 206 9.77 -32.19 16.32
C ASN A 206 11.30 -32.21 16.30
N LYS A 207 11.88 -33.40 16.06
CA LYS A 207 13.33 -33.63 16.06
C LYS A 207 14.11 -32.80 15.03
N TYR A 208 13.48 -32.40 13.92
CA TYR A 208 14.17 -31.76 12.80
C TYR A 208 13.78 -30.29 12.60
N LEU A 209 12.50 -29.93 12.86
CA LEU A 209 11.98 -28.58 12.67
C LEU A 209 10.98 -28.23 13.80
N PRO A 210 11.47 -27.98 15.03
CA PRO A 210 10.61 -27.63 16.15
C PRO A 210 9.90 -26.30 15.88
N ALA A 211 8.60 -26.22 16.20
CA ALA A 211 7.79 -25.02 16.03
C ALA A 211 7.78 -24.40 14.62
N ALA A 212 8.15 -25.15 13.57
CA ALA A 212 7.92 -24.72 12.20
C ALA A 212 6.42 -24.71 11.90
N ALA A 213 5.95 -23.69 11.18
CA ALA A 213 4.56 -23.62 10.75
C ALA A 213 4.50 -23.17 9.28
N VAL A 214 3.60 -23.80 8.53
CA VAL A 214 3.29 -23.44 7.14
C VAL A 214 1.80 -23.22 7.04
N GLY A 215 1.39 -22.02 6.68
CA GLY A 215 0.00 -21.69 6.40
C GLY A 215 -0.12 -20.96 5.08
N GLY A 216 -1.37 -20.76 4.63
CA GLY A 216 -1.67 -19.91 3.49
C GLY A 216 -3.03 -19.23 3.67
N GLU A 217 -3.06 -17.90 3.70
CA GLU A 217 -4.29 -17.11 3.59
C GLU A 217 -4.80 -17.19 2.15
N ILE A 218 -5.65 -18.17 1.86
CA ILE A 218 -6.06 -18.52 0.50
C ILE A 218 -7.13 -17.57 -0.03
N THR A 219 -6.74 -16.33 -0.29
CA THR A 219 -7.63 -15.24 -0.69
C THR A 219 -7.44 -14.84 -2.16
N PRO A 220 -8.50 -14.36 -2.84
CA PRO A 220 -8.41 -13.93 -4.22
C PRO A 220 -7.55 -12.68 -4.38
N GLU A 221 -7.54 -11.79 -3.38
CA GLU A 221 -6.71 -10.59 -3.41
C GLU A 221 -5.21 -10.91 -3.44
N TYR A 222 -4.72 -11.87 -2.64
CA TYR A 222 -3.31 -12.21 -2.61
C TYR A 222 -2.83 -12.91 -3.87
N LEU A 223 -3.68 -13.80 -4.41
CA LEU A 223 -3.41 -14.40 -5.71
C LEU A 223 -3.31 -13.34 -6.81
N GLY A 224 -4.23 -12.36 -6.81
CA GLY A 224 -4.24 -11.24 -7.75
C GLY A 224 -3.00 -10.36 -7.62
N VAL A 225 -2.66 -9.93 -6.40
CA VAL A 225 -1.44 -9.15 -6.10
C VAL A 225 -0.21 -9.89 -6.62
N GLY A 226 -0.09 -11.18 -6.31
CA GLY A 226 0.99 -12.04 -6.77
C GLY A 226 1.16 -12.07 -8.28
N TYR A 227 0.05 -12.24 -9.01
CA TYR A 227 0.05 -12.27 -10.47
C TYR A 227 0.52 -10.95 -11.07
N ILE A 228 0.13 -9.81 -10.47
CA ILE A 228 0.49 -8.46 -10.92
C ILE A 228 1.98 -8.17 -10.68
N ILE A 229 2.50 -8.46 -9.48
CA ILE A 229 3.92 -8.19 -9.15
C ILE A 229 4.88 -9.20 -9.80
N GLY A 230 4.36 -10.34 -10.25
CA GLY A 230 5.08 -11.36 -11.01
C GLY A 230 5.99 -12.28 -10.19
N PRO A 231 6.59 -13.30 -10.84
CA PRO A 231 7.28 -14.40 -10.17
C PRO A 231 8.54 -13.96 -9.41
N ARG A 232 9.26 -12.96 -9.90
CA ARG A 232 10.53 -12.52 -9.30
C ARG A 232 10.31 -11.80 -7.97
N ILE A 233 9.38 -10.84 -7.92
CA ILE A 233 9.11 -10.07 -6.70
C ILE A 233 8.42 -10.97 -5.68
N ALA A 234 7.41 -11.73 -6.10
CA ALA A 234 6.69 -12.65 -5.22
C ALA A 234 7.62 -13.77 -4.69
N GLY A 235 8.56 -14.27 -5.51
CA GLY A 235 9.58 -15.24 -5.11
C GLY A 235 10.53 -14.71 -4.03
N VAL A 236 11.02 -13.48 -4.20
CA VAL A 236 11.89 -12.84 -3.20
C VAL A 236 11.12 -12.55 -1.90
N LEU A 237 9.84 -12.16 -2.00
CA LEU A 237 8.97 -11.93 -0.85
C LEU A 237 8.77 -13.21 -0.04
N VAL A 238 8.34 -14.31 -0.65
CA VAL A 238 8.13 -15.58 0.08
C VAL A 238 9.43 -16.16 0.62
N ALA A 239 10.57 -15.94 -0.05
CA ALA A 239 11.87 -16.40 0.45
C ALA A 239 12.20 -15.81 1.84
N GLY A 240 11.82 -14.56 2.10
CA GLY A 240 11.93 -13.97 3.43
C GLY A 240 11.06 -14.68 4.46
N GLY A 241 9.80 -14.97 4.11
CA GLY A 241 8.87 -15.70 4.97
C GLY A 241 9.34 -17.13 5.25
N VAL A 242 9.91 -17.80 4.25
CA VAL A 242 10.53 -19.13 4.40
C VAL A 242 11.72 -19.06 5.37
N LEU A 243 12.60 -18.06 5.24
CA LEU A 243 13.71 -17.88 6.18
C LEU A 243 13.21 -17.63 7.61
N ALA A 244 12.17 -16.81 7.79
CA ALA A 244 11.56 -16.58 9.09
C ALA A 244 10.98 -17.86 9.70
N TRP A 245 10.04 -18.49 9.00
CA TRP A 245 9.17 -19.53 9.55
C TRP A 245 9.76 -20.94 9.51
N LEU A 246 10.65 -21.21 8.57
CA LEU A 246 11.29 -22.52 8.42
C LEU A 246 12.79 -22.51 8.78
N GLY A 247 13.38 -21.33 8.96
CA GLY A 247 14.78 -21.16 9.37
C GLY A 247 14.93 -20.61 10.79
N LEU A 248 14.58 -19.34 11.00
CA LEU A 248 14.83 -18.62 12.25
C LEU A 248 13.96 -19.12 13.41
N ILE A 249 12.66 -19.36 13.19
CA ILE A 249 11.77 -19.86 14.26
C ILE A 249 12.27 -21.23 14.77
N PRO A 250 12.50 -22.24 13.92
CA PRO A 250 13.01 -23.53 14.41
C PRO A 250 14.39 -23.44 15.05
N LEU A 251 15.27 -22.59 14.54
CA LEU A 251 16.58 -22.35 15.15
C LEU A 251 16.44 -21.81 16.58
N ILE A 252 15.64 -20.77 16.78
CA ILE A 252 15.42 -20.19 18.11
C ILE A 252 14.67 -21.16 19.02
N ALA A 253 13.66 -21.88 18.51
CA ALA A 253 12.94 -22.90 19.26
C ALA A 253 13.85 -24.07 19.67
N THR A 254 14.85 -24.42 18.88
CA THR A 254 15.86 -25.43 19.27
C THR A 254 16.74 -24.94 20.42
N LEU A 255 17.07 -23.65 20.45
CA LEU A 255 17.94 -23.07 21.48
C LEU A 255 17.20 -22.73 22.78
N LEU A 256 15.93 -22.32 22.69
CA LEU A 256 15.14 -21.80 23.81
C LEU A 256 13.90 -22.64 24.13
N GLY A 257 13.68 -23.77 23.45
CA GLY A 257 12.48 -24.59 23.62
C GLY A 257 12.32 -25.19 25.02
N GLU A 258 13.42 -25.38 25.75
CA GLU A 258 13.44 -25.81 27.16
C GLU A 258 13.40 -24.64 28.16
N HIS A 259 13.60 -23.40 27.68
CA HIS A 259 13.64 -22.17 28.48
C HIS A 259 12.67 -21.12 27.91
N GLN A 260 11.40 -21.51 27.80
CA GLN A 260 10.35 -20.67 27.22
C GLN A 260 10.03 -19.44 28.08
N ASP A 261 10.40 -19.45 29.36
CA ASP A 261 10.37 -18.28 30.26
C ASP A 261 11.20 -17.10 29.73
N ILE A 262 12.33 -17.36 29.06
CA ILE A 262 13.14 -16.30 28.42
C ILE A 262 12.37 -15.64 27.28
N ILE A 263 11.62 -16.43 26.50
CA ILE A 263 10.78 -15.93 25.42
C ILE A 263 9.64 -15.09 26.01
N ALA A 264 9.02 -15.55 27.09
CA ALA A 264 7.99 -14.79 27.80
C ALA A 264 8.52 -13.47 28.36
N ALA A 265 9.71 -13.46 28.96
CA ALA A 265 10.37 -12.25 29.45
C ALA A 265 10.63 -11.23 28.31
N GLN A 266 11.08 -11.71 27.14
CA GLN A 266 11.27 -10.85 25.98
C GLN A 266 9.94 -10.28 25.46
N LEU A 267 8.87 -11.07 25.42
CA LEU A 267 7.53 -10.58 25.09
C LEU A 267 7.03 -9.55 26.12
N GLY A 268 7.37 -9.72 27.39
CA GLY A 268 7.10 -8.76 28.46
C GLY A 268 7.80 -7.42 28.25
N LYS A 269 9.08 -7.44 27.87
CA LYS A 269 9.82 -6.22 27.53
C LYS A 269 9.20 -5.46 26.35
N LEU A 270 8.58 -6.17 25.42
CA LEU A 270 7.88 -5.59 24.27
C LEU A 270 6.44 -5.15 24.58
N ASN A 271 5.97 -5.33 25.82
CA ASN A 271 4.58 -5.14 26.23
C ASN A 271 3.58 -5.98 25.41
N LEU A 272 3.97 -7.18 25.01
CA LEU A 272 3.13 -8.11 24.24
C LEU A 272 2.54 -9.25 25.09
N LEU A 273 3.05 -9.43 26.31
CA LEU A 273 2.66 -10.47 27.26
C LEU A 273 2.99 -9.98 28.67
N ASP A 274 2.16 -10.27 29.67
CA ASP A 274 2.60 -10.23 31.08
C ASP A 274 3.03 -11.65 31.47
N PRO A 275 4.33 -11.90 31.75
CA PRO A 275 4.81 -13.23 32.12
C PRO A 275 4.12 -13.82 33.36
N ALA A 276 3.57 -12.96 34.23
CA ALA A 276 2.91 -13.37 35.46
C ALA A 276 1.46 -13.84 35.25
N GLN A 277 0.87 -13.61 34.07
CA GLN A 277 -0.53 -13.92 33.79
C GLN A 277 -0.69 -14.87 32.62
N ALA A 278 -1.69 -15.75 32.69
CA ALA A 278 -2.03 -16.62 31.58
C ALA A 278 -2.43 -15.78 30.36
N ASN A 279 -1.96 -16.19 29.18
CA ASN A 279 -2.23 -15.46 27.94
C ASN A 279 -2.85 -16.38 26.90
N ALA A 280 -4.11 -16.09 26.54
CA ALA A 280 -4.87 -16.90 25.59
C ALA A 280 -4.27 -16.91 24.17
N ARG A 281 -3.58 -15.83 23.75
CA ARG A 281 -3.07 -15.70 22.38
C ARG A 281 -1.92 -16.67 22.10
N TYR A 282 -0.93 -16.69 22.99
CA TYR A 282 0.23 -17.56 22.85
C TYR A 282 0.02 -18.92 23.54
N GLY A 283 -1.10 -19.08 24.26
CA GLY A 283 -1.31 -20.22 25.15
C GLY A 283 -0.26 -20.27 26.26
N TRP A 284 0.17 -19.12 26.79
CA TRP A 284 1.16 -19.05 27.86
C TRP A 284 0.52 -19.44 29.18
N ASP A 285 1.12 -20.41 29.86
CA ASP A 285 0.78 -20.80 31.22
C ASP A 285 1.94 -20.47 32.18
N PRO A 286 1.78 -19.48 33.09
CA PRO A 286 2.80 -19.11 34.06
C PRO A 286 3.20 -20.24 35.02
N ALA A 287 2.32 -21.22 35.25
CA ALA A 287 2.58 -22.33 36.17
C ALA A 287 3.47 -23.40 35.54
N THR A 288 3.27 -23.71 34.26
CA THR A 288 4.10 -24.68 33.51
C THR A 288 5.26 -24.02 32.79
N GLN A 289 5.23 -22.70 32.61
CA GLN A 289 6.16 -21.92 31.80
C GLN A 289 6.23 -22.38 30.34
N GLU A 290 5.12 -22.88 29.80
CA GLU A 290 5.02 -23.37 28.42
C GLU A 290 4.07 -22.53 27.57
N PHE A 291 4.36 -22.44 26.27
CA PHE A 291 3.49 -21.88 25.25
C PHE A 291 2.74 -22.97 24.48
N GLY A 292 1.42 -22.82 24.38
CA GLY A 292 0.60 -23.59 23.44
C GLY A 292 0.91 -23.29 21.96
N ASN A 293 1.35 -22.07 21.64
CA ASN A 293 1.79 -21.65 20.31
C ASN A 293 3.19 -21.02 20.34
N LEU A 294 4.20 -21.87 20.46
CA LEU A 294 5.61 -21.45 20.50
C LEU A 294 6.03 -20.72 19.20
N SER A 295 5.50 -21.13 18.05
CA SER A 295 5.81 -20.51 16.75
C SER A 295 5.47 -19.02 16.74
N GLU A 296 4.25 -18.65 17.16
CA GLU A 296 3.84 -17.25 17.21
C GLU A 296 4.61 -16.48 18.30
N ALA A 297 4.87 -17.09 19.46
CA ALA A 297 5.64 -16.48 20.54
C ALA A 297 7.06 -16.09 20.08
N VAL A 298 7.80 -17.02 19.48
CA VAL A 298 9.15 -16.78 18.92
C VAL A 298 9.12 -15.76 17.80
N TYR A 299 8.13 -15.86 16.90
CA TYR A 299 7.96 -14.93 15.80
C TYR A 299 7.84 -13.49 16.30
N ARG A 300 6.98 -13.23 17.30
CA ARG A 300 6.77 -11.88 17.83
C ARG A 300 7.90 -11.40 18.75
N ALA A 301 8.51 -12.30 19.52
CA ALA A 301 9.58 -11.95 20.45
C ALA A 301 10.86 -11.54 19.73
N TYR A 302 11.24 -12.24 18.65
CA TYR A 302 12.55 -12.10 18.01
C TYR A 302 12.46 -11.84 16.51
N VAL A 303 11.75 -12.69 15.76
CA VAL A 303 11.80 -12.67 14.30
C VAL A 303 11.24 -11.37 13.73
N ARG A 304 10.15 -10.81 14.29
CA ARG A 304 9.64 -9.49 13.90
C ARG A 304 10.62 -8.36 14.15
N GLN A 305 11.45 -8.44 15.19
CA GLN A 305 12.49 -7.44 15.45
C GLN A 305 13.63 -7.54 14.44
N ILE A 306 14.07 -8.76 14.12
CA ILE A 306 15.04 -9.01 13.05
C ILE A 306 14.49 -8.55 11.71
N GLY A 307 13.22 -8.87 11.40
CA GLY A 307 12.50 -8.40 10.23
C GLY A 307 12.46 -6.88 10.16
N ALA A 308 12.10 -6.20 11.25
CA ALA A 308 12.11 -4.73 11.31
C ALA A 308 13.50 -4.15 11.04
N GLY A 309 14.57 -4.77 11.58
CA GLY A 309 15.96 -4.42 11.27
C GLY A 309 16.35 -4.65 9.82
N ALA A 310 15.91 -5.74 9.21
CA ALA A 310 16.14 -6.02 7.80
C ALA A 310 15.42 -5.03 6.89
N VAL A 311 14.17 -4.67 7.23
CA VAL A 311 13.40 -3.68 6.48
C VAL A 311 14.05 -2.29 6.62
N ALA A 312 14.52 -1.94 7.81
CA ALA A 312 15.31 -0.73 8.05
C ALA A 312 16.57 -0.73 7.17
N GLY A 313 17.41 -1.76 7.27
CA GLY A 313 18.63 -1.90 6.48
C GLY A 313 18.40 -1.83 4.97
N ALA A 314 17.40 -2.54 4.46
CA ALA A 314 17.01 -2.48 3.05
C ALA A 314 16.50 -1.08 2.64
N GLY A 315 15.80 -0.39 3.54
CA GLY A 315 15.38 1.00 3.38
C GLY A 315 16.57 1.95 3.23
N PHE A 316 17.58 1.83 4.08
CA PHE A 316 18.85 2.59 3.96
C PHE A 316 19.53 2.35 2.62
N ILE A 317 19.70 1.07 2.24
CA ILE A 317 20.32 0.69 0.97
C ILE A 317 19.54 1.28 -0.21
N THR A 318 18.21 1.20 -0.18
CA THR A 318 17.33 1.76 -1.22
C THR A 318 17.48 3.28 -1.31
N LEU A 319 17.60 3.97 -0.17
CA LEU A 319 17.88 5.41 -0.14
C LEU A 319 19.23 5.73 -0.81
N PHE A 320 20.31 5.03 -0.44
CA PHE A 320 21.61 5.25 -1.07
C PHE A 320 21.59 5.03 -2.58
N LYS A 321 20.89 4.00 -3.06
CA LYS A 321 20.72 3.72 -4.48
C LYS A 321 19.87 4.76 -5.22
N THR A 322 18.89 5.34 -4.55
CA THR A 322 18.01 6.34 -5.15
C THR A 322 18.61 7.75 -5.11
N LEU A 323 19.57 8.02 -4.23
CA LEU A 323 20.22 9.32 -4.06
C LEU A 323 20.72 9.98 -5.37
N PRO A 324 21.37 9.28 -6.32
CA PRO A 324 21.78 9.89 -7.58
C PRO A 324 20.59 10.37 -8.43
N THR A 325 19.50 9.59 -8.45
CA THR A 325 18.26 9.93 -9.16
C THR A 325 17.58 11.13 -8.50
N ILE A 326 17.63 11.21 -7.16
CA ILE A 326 17.16 12.35 -6.38
C ILE A 326 17.90 13.62 -6.79
N ILE A 327 19.24 13.57 -6.79
CA ILE A 327 20.10 14.72 -7.15
C ILE A 327 19.90 15.14 -8.61
N ALA A 328 19.81 14.18 -9.54
CA ALA A 328 19.61 14.47 -10.96
C ALA A 328 18.26 15.17 -11.22
N SER A 329 17.18 14.62 -10.65
CA SER A 329 15.84 15.19 -10.78
C SER A 329 15.75 16.57 -10.14
N PHE A 330 16.44 16.78 -9.01
CA PHE A 330 16.56 18.09 -8.38
C PHE A 330 17.23 19.14 -9.28
N LYS A 331 18.38 18.78 -9.89
CA LYS A 331 19.11 19.68 -10.80
C LYS A 331 18.25 20.08 -12.01
N GLU A 332 17.48 19.13 -12.54
CA GLU A 332 16.58 19.31 -13.68
C GLU A 332 15.40 20.23 -13.32
N SER A 333 14.74 20.01 -12.18
CA SER A 333 13.64 20.87 -11.71
C SER A 333 14.06 22.33 -11.49
N ILE A 334 15.27 22.59 -11.00
CA ILE A 334 15.81 23.95 -10.88
C ILE A 334 16.11 24.57 -12.26
N GLY A 335 16.63 23.77 -13.20
CA GLY A 335 16.91 24.22 -14.56
C GLY A 335 15.66 24.70 -15.31
N ASP A 336 14.55 23.98 -15.13
CA ASP A 336 13.27 24.27 -15.78
C ASP A 336 12.57 25.53 -15.23
N LEU A 337 12.73 25.82 -13.93
CA LEU A 337 12.23 27.07 -13.33
C LEU A 337 12.91 28.31 -13.94
N ARG A 338 14.14 28.17 -14.44
CA ARG A 338 14.93 29.25 -15.05
C ARG A 338 14.59 29.55 -16.50
N THR A 339 13.96 28.62 -17.23
CA THR A 339 13.79 28.67 -18.70
C THR A 339 12.35 28.96 -19.16
N ARG A 340 11.46 29.37 -18.25
CA ARG A 340 10.04 29.58 -18.58
C ARG A 340 9.81 30.90 -19.34
N GLY A 341 9.78 30.82 -20.67
CA GLY A 341 9.36 31.92 -21.56
C GLY A 341 7.85 32.19 -21.51
N THR A 342 7.47 33.46 -21.38
CA THR A 342 6.09 33.96 -21.41
C THR A 342 5.68 34.32 -22.84
N GLY A 343 4.52 33.85 -23.34
CA GLY A 343 3.88 34.49 -24.49
C GLY A 343 3.26 33.64 -25.61
N ALA A 344 2.84 32.39 -25.37
CA ALA A 344 2.03 31.65 -26.35
C ALA A 344 0.59 31.44 -25.86
N ALA A 345 -0.38 31.48 -26.79
CA ALA A 345 -1.76 31.12 -26.51
C ALA A 345 -1.83 29.72 -25.90
N VAL A 346 -2.43 29.59 -24.72
CA VAL A 346 -2.46 28.32 -23.97
C VAL A 346 -3.55 27.43 -24.56
N SER A 347 -3.17 26.31 -25.19
CA SER A 347 -4.13 25.32 -25.67
C SER A 347 -4.86 24.65 -24.49
N ARG A 348 -6.07 24.13 -24.74
CA ARG A 348 -6.88 23.39 -23.75
C ARG A 348 -6.07 22.32 -23.01
N THR A 349 -5.31 21.52 -23.76
CA THR A 349 -4.47 20.42 -23.25
C THR A 349 -3.19 20.89 -22.52
N ASN A 350 -2.91 22.20 -22.50
CA ASN A 350 -1.80 22.83 -21.80
C ASN A 350 -2.25 23.84 -20.73
N ASN A 351 -3.55 23.87 -20.42
CA ASN A 351 -4.12 24.77 -19.42
C ASN A 351 -4.05 24.14 -18.02
N ASP A 352 -2.92 24.34 -17.34
CA ASP A 352 -2.67 23.95 -15.94
C ASP A 352 -3.14 25.03 -14.95
N LEU A 353 -3.36 24.66 -13.69
CA LEU A 353 -3.52 25.64 -12.61
C LEU A 353 -2.26 26.52 -12.49
N SER A 354 -2.47 27.80 -12.17
CA SER A 354 -1.36 28.75 -12.10
C SER A 354 -0.40 28.44 -10.95
N LEU A 355 0.88 28.77 -11.11
CA LEU A 355 1.88 28.63 -10.04
C LEU A 355 1.55 29.43 -8.78
N LYS A 356 0.72 30.48 -8.89
CA LYS A 356 0.23 31.22 -7.72
C LYS A 356 -0.58 30.33 -6.79
N VAL A 357 -1.38 29.40 -7.33
CA VAL A 357 -2.14 28.42 -6.55
C VAL A 357 -1.18 27.51 -5.78
N VAL A 358 -0.07 27.09 -6.43
CA VAL A 358 0.97 26.26 -5.79
C VAL A 358 1.62 26.99 -4.62
N GLY A 359 2.09 28.22 -4.85
CA GLY A 359 2.76 29.01 -3.81
C GLY A 359 1.83 29.38 -2.65
N ILE A 360 0.64 29.88 -2.94
CA ILE A 360 -0.35 30.26 -1.91
C ILE A 360 -0.85 29.03 -1.17
N GLY A 361 -1.15 27.94 -1.87
CA GLY A 361 -1.62 26.69 -1.27
C GLY A 361 -0.57 26.08 -0.34
N SER A 362 0.69 26.07 -0.76
CA SER A 362 1.80 25.56 0.07
C SER A 362 2.01 26.41 1.32
N LEU A 363 1.95 27.73 1.20
CA LEU A 363 2.05 28.63 2.35
C LEU A 363 0.86 28.48 3.30
N ALA A 364 -0.35 28.35 2.75
CA ALA A 364 -1.56 28.12 3.54
C ALA A 364 -1.48 26.80 4.34
N LEU A 365 -0.97 25.72 3.73
CA LEU A 365 -0.74 24.45 4.43
C LEU A 365 0.20 24.61 5.63
N VAL A 366 1.33 25.32 5.46
CA VAL A 366 2.28 25.59 6.56
C VAL A 366 1.62 26.38 7.68
N LEU A 367 0.87 27.44 7.34
CA LEU A 367 0.18 28.26 8.35
C LEU A 367 -0.88 27.46 9.11
N LEU A 368 -1.65 26.61 8.41
CA LEU A 368 -2.64 25.75 9.05
C LEU A 368 -2.00 24.74 10.00
N MET A 369 -0.86 24.16 9.63
CA MET A 369 -0.12 23.25 10.52
C MET A 369 0.34 23.89 11.83
N VAL A 370 0.67 25.18 11.80
CA VAL A 370 1.07 25.92 13.01
C VAL A 370 -0.11 26.15 13.95
N ILE A 371 -1.28 26.44 13.40
CA ILE A 371 -2.47 26.80 14.16
C ILE A 371 -3.18 25.56 14.73
N LEU A 372 -3.13 24.43 14.02
CA LEU A 372 -3.94 23.27 14.39
C LEU A 372 -3.40 22.54 15.63
N PRO A 373 -4.28 22.24 16.61
CA PRO A 373 -3.89 21.61 17.88
C PRO A 373 -3.50 20.14 17.74
N GLY A 374 -3.97 19.44 16.69
CA GLY A 374 -3.66 18.03 16.46
C GLY A 374 -2.27 17.75 15.86
N VAL A 375 -1.46 18.79 15.60
CA VAL A 375 -0.06 18.67 15.16
C VAL A 375 0.85 18.64 16.39
N PRO A 376 1.69 17.61 16.58
CA PRO A 376 2.62 17.51 17.70
C PRO A 376 3.57 18.71 17.80
N GLY A 377 3.88 19.12 19.04
CA GLY A 377 4.80 20.20 19.37
C GLY A 377 4.10 21.39 20.05
N ASP A 378 4.62 21.83 21.19
CA ASP A 378 3.98 22.87 22.01
C ASP A 378 4.40 24.30 21.64
N SER A 379 5.50 24.45 20.90
CA SER A 379 6.02 25.75 20.49
C SER A 379 5.67 26.11 19.05
N ILE A 380 5.32 27.37 18.82
CA ILE A 380 5.08 27.92 17.47
C ILE A 380 6.33 27.73 16.59
N GLY A 381 7.52 27.94 17.17
CA GLY A 381 8.79 27.72 16.48
C GLY A 381 8.97 26.29 15.98
N GLY A 382 8.55 25.29 16.76
CA GLY A 382 8.62 23.90 16.32
C GLY A 382 7.63 23.55 15.22
N LYS A 383 6.39 24.01 15.32
CA LYS A 383 5.43 23.78 14.24
C LYS A 383 5.83 24.48 12.94
N LEU A 384 6.48 25.65 13.02
CA LEU A 384 7.05 26.34 11.85
C LEU A 384 8.20 25.54 11.23
N LEU A 385 9.10 24.98 12.05
CA LEU A 385 10.16 24.10 11.57
C LEU A 385 9.58 22.86 10.86
N LEU A 386 8.54 22.24 11.42
CA LEU A 386 7.84 21.12 10.79
C LEU A 386 7.30 21.53 9.41
N GLY A 387 6.54 22.64 9.36
CA GLY A 387 5.99 23.14 8.09
C GLY A 387 7.07 23.43 7.05
N LEU A 388 8.20 24.01 7.45
CA LEU A 388 9.35 24.24 6.57
C LEU A 388 9.92 22.92 6.03
N LEU A 389 10.18 21.95 6.90
CA LEU A 389 10.68 20.64 6.49
C LEU A 389 9.73 19.95 5.52
N VAL A 390 8.42 20.11 5.71
CA VAL A 390 7.39 19.51 4.86
C VAL A 390 7.35 20.12 3.47
N ILE A 391 7.53 21.43 3.34
CA ILE A 391 7.64 22.07 2.02
C ILE A 391 8.94 21.65 1.32
N VAL A 392 10.06 21.66 2.06
CA VAL A 392 11.38 21.32 1.51
C VAL A 392 11.42 19.86 1.05
N PHE A 393 11.11 18.92 1.95
CA PHE A 393 11.07 17.50 1.60
C PHE A 393 9.93 17.17 0.63
N GLY A 394 8.79 17.84 0.73
CA GLY A 394 7.66 17.67 -0.18
C GLY A 394 8.05 18.00 -1.61
N PHE A 395 8.68 19.15 -1.84
CA PHE A 395 9.18 19.51 -3.17
C PHE A 395 10.17 18.47 -3.72
N PHE A 396 11.12 18.00 -2.91
CA PHE A 396 12.11 17.02 -3.35
C PHE A 396 11.50 15.66 -3.65
N PHE A 397 10.78 15.06 -2.71
CA PHE A 397 10.31 13.69 -2.84
C PHE A 397 9.10 13.56 -3.77
N VAL A 398 8.27 14.60 -3.93
CA VAL A 398 7.25 14.63 -5.00
C VAL A 398 7.90 14.58 -6.38
N THR A 399 8.97 15.35 -6.59
CA THR A 399 9.71 15.35 -7.87
C THR A 399 10.27 13.97 -8.19
N VAL A 400 10.89 13.34 -7.20
CA VAL A 400 11.50 12.01 -7.33
C VAL A 400 10.44 10.95 -7.60
N SER A 401 9.39 10.94 -6.78
CA SER A 401 8.25 10.03 -6.92
C SER A 401 7.66 10.10 -8.34
N SER A 402 7.35 11.30 -8.81
CA SER A 402 6.70 11.52 -10.10
C SER A 402 7.55 11.09 -11.30
N ARG A 403 8.88 11.16 -11.18
CA ARG A 403 9.80 10.65 -12.22
C ARG A 403 9.92 9.14 -12.17
N ILE A 404 10.13 8.54 -11.00
CA ILE A 404 10.28 7.10 -10.85
C ILE A 404 9.02 6.38 -11.33
N VAL A 405 7.85 6.88 -10.93
CA VAL A 405 6.56 6.37 -11.38
C VAL A 405 6.41 6.45 -12.91
N GLY A 406 6.98 7.49 -13.54
CA GLY A 406 7.07 7.60 -14.99
C GLY A 406 7.85 6.48 -15.67
N ILE A 407 8.75 5.79 -14.96
CA ILE A 407 9.55 4.67 -15.49
C ILE A 407 8.89 3.32 -15.15
N ILE A 408 8.48 3.12 -13.89
CA ILE A 408 8.14 1.78 -13.36
C ILE A 408 6.70 1.61 -12.85
N GLY A 409 5.85 2.65 -12.89
CA GLY A 409 4.48 2.59 -12.36
C GLY A 409 4.37 3.03 -10.89
N SER A 410 3.15 3.33 -10.42
CA SER A 410 2.89 3.73 -9.03
C SER A 410 2.95 2.54 -8.07
N SER A 411 2.57 1.34 -8.54
CA SER A 411 2.60 0.10 -7.75
C SER A 411 4.01 -0.32 -7.35
N ASN A 412 5.03 0.11 -8.11
CA ASN A 412 6.45 -0.16 -7.83
C ASN A 412 7.22 1.05 -7.27
N ASN A 413 6.52 2.15 -6.96
CA ASN A 413 7.13 3.36 -6.47
C ASN A 413 7.79 3.13 -5.08
N PRO A 414 9.08 3.47 -4.88
CA PRO A 414 9.76 3.28 -3.59
C PRO A 414 9.36 4.36 -2.56
N ILE A 415 8.06 4.49 -2.28
CA ILE A 415 7.47 5.45 -1.32
C ILE A 415 8.08 5.27 0.07
N SER A 416 8.29 4.02 0.49
CA SER A 416 8.94 3.70 1.75
C SER A 416 10.37 4.26 1.83
N GLY A 417 11.18 4.13 0.78
CA GLY A 417 12.54 4.68 0.74
C GLY A 417 12.57 6.22 0.88
N MET A 418 11.65 6.91 0.20
CA MET A 418 11.50 8.38 0.30
C MET A 418 11.03 8.82 1.69
N THR A 419 10.12 8.05 2.29
CA THR A 419 9.62 8.30 3.65
C THR A 419 10.71 8.11 4.70
N ILE A 420 11.51 7.04 4.58
CA ILE A 420 12.65 6.77 5.46
C ILE A 420 13.64 7.93 5.40
N ALA A 421 14.01 8.35 4.19
CA ALA A 421 14.90 9.47 3.97
C ALA A 421 14.39 10.77 4.61
N THR A 422 13.08 11.00 4.54
CA THR A 422 12.42 12.15 5.18
C THR A 422 12.52 12.04 6.69
N ILE A 423 12.09 10.93 7.28
CA ILE A 423 12.11 10.71 8.73
C ILE A 423 13.52 10.87 9.28
N MET A 424 14.51 10.29 8.59
CA MET A 424 15.91 10.40 8.94
C MET A 424 16.43 11.83 8.82
N GLY A 425 16.16 12.50 7.70
CA GLY A 425 16.55 13.88 7.50
C GLY A 425 15.95 14.79 8.58
N THR A 426 14.67 14.58 8.91
CA THR A 426 13.99 15.27 10.00
C THR A 426 14.63 14.96 11.36
N ALA A 427 14.92 13.69 11.66
CA ALA A 427 15.55 13.30 12.91
C ALA A 427 16.97 13.90 13.05
N LEU A 428 17.76 13.95 11.99
CA LEU A 428 19.08 14.60 11.99
C LEU A 428 18.98 16.11 12.19
N VAL A 429 17.99 16.77 11.57
CA VAL A 429 17.73 18.19 11.83
C VAL A 429 17.34 18.41 13.29
N PHE A 430 16.49 17.55 13.86
CA PHE A 430 16.09 17.61 15.27
C PHE A 430 17.30 17.44 16.20
N ILE A 431 18.12 16.42 15.99
CA ILE A 431 19.37 16.21 16.73
C ILE A 431 20.28 17.45 16.61
N GLY A 432 20.41 18.02 15.41
CA GLY A 432 21.22 19.21 15.15
C GLY A 432 20.76 20.48 15.89
N VAL A 433 19.46 20.59 16.18
CA VAL A 433 18.90 21.69 17.01
C VAL A 433 18.72 21.30 18.48
N GLY A 434 19.24 20.13 18.90
CA GLY A 434 19.19 19.65 20.28
C GLY A 434 17.88 18.97 20.70
N TRP A 435 17.03 18.58 19.75
CA TRP A 435 15.75 17.89 20.00
C TRP A 435 15.94 16.38 19.92
N THR A 436 16.16 15.76 21.08
CA THR A 436 16.32 14.31 21.22
C THR A 436 15.38 13.75 22.29
N GLY A 437 15.09 12.46 22.21
CA GLY A 437 14.20 11.75 23.12
C GLY A 437 12.76 11.62 22.63
N LYS A 438 11.99 10.82 23.37
CA LYS A 438 10.66 10.31 22.97
C LYS A 438 9.62 11.37 22.62
N VAL A 439 9.73 12.57 23.19
CA VAL A 439 8.78 13.67 22.99
C VAL A 439 8.76 14.17 21.53
N PHE A 440 9.87 14.02 20.79
CA PHE A 440 9.98 14.46 19.41
C PHE A 440 9.66 13.38 18.38
N GLU A 441 9.44 12.13 18.81
CA GLU A 441 9.08 11.02 17.91
C GLU A 441 7.81 11.30 17.10
N PRO A 442 6.69 11.79 17.70
CA PRO A 442 5.48 12.11 16.94
C PRO A 442 5.70 13.22 15.91
N MET A 443 6.57 14.20 16.21
CA MET A 443 6.88 15.31 15.30
C MET A 443 7.61 14.83 14.05
N ALA A 444 8.59 13.94 14.21
CA ALA A 444 9.31 13.34 13.09
C ALA A 444 8.37 12.49 12.22
N LEU A 445 7.47 11.74 12.87
CA LEU A 445 6.48 10.94 12.18
C LEU A 445 5.48 11.78 11.39
N VAL A 446 5.06 12.95 11.88
CA VAL A 446 4.19 13.86 11.12
C VAL A 446 4.84 14.33 9.82
N VAL A 447 6.11 14.73 9.87
CA VAL A 447 6.84 15.13 8.65
C VAL A 447 6.95 13.93 7.71
N GLY A 448 7.43 12.79 8.19
CA GLY A 448 7.54 11.56 7.40
C GLY A 448 6.21 11.13 6.77
N GLY A 449 5.14 11.12 7.56
CA GLY A 449 3.81 10.69 7.13
C GLY A 449 3.22 11.59 6.06
N MET A 450 3.30 12.91 6.21
CA MET A 450 2.81 13.82 5.16
C MET A 450 3.64 13.74 3.88
N ILE A 451 4.96 13.55 3.97
CA ILE A 451 5.77 13.37 2.76
C ILE A 451 5.47 12.02 2.09
N CYS A 452 5.22 10.97 2.87
CA CYS A 452 4.76 9.68 2.34
C CYS A 452 3.46 9.86 1.54
N ILE A 453 2.45 10.53 2.14
CA ILE A 453 1.16 10.80 1.49
C ILE A 453 1.35 11.70 0.27
N ALA A 454 2.16 12.76 0.36
CA ALA A 454 2.43 13.66 -0.75
C ALA A 454 3.15 12.97 -1.91
N ALA A 455 4.17 12.15 -1.62
CA ALA A 455 4.91 11.40 -2.62
C ALA A 455 4.03 10.33 -3.29
N ALA A 456 3.25 9.59 -2.51
CA ALA A 456 2.29 8.60 -3.02
C ALA A 456 1.26 9.27 -3.94
N ASN A 457 0.63 10.35 -3.46
CA ASN A 457 -0.40 11.05 -4.21
C ASN A 457 0.15 11.78 -5.45
N ALA A 458 1.35 12.36 -5.38
CA ALA A 458 1.98 12.95 -6.55
C ALA A 458 2.35 11.91 -7.62
N GLY A 459 2.82 10.72 -7.19
CA GLY A 459 3.06 9.59 -8.08
C GLY A 459 1.79 9.21 -8.83
N ALA A 460 0.68 8.95 -8.12
CA ALA A 460 -0.60 8.66 -8.74
C ALA A 460 -1.11 9.81 -9.64
N THR A 461 -1.05 11.04 -9.14
CA THR A 461 -1.38 12.26 -9.91
C THR A 461 -0.61 12.31 -11.23
N SER A 462 0.67 11.95 -11.23
CA SER A 462 1.49 11.97 -12.46
C SER A 462 1.03 10.93 -13.49
N GLN A 463 0.60 9.74 -13.04
CA GLN A 463 -0.01 8.72 -13.91
C GLN A 463 -1.36 9.17 -14.47
N ASP A 464 -2.19 9.80 -13.64
CA ASP A 464 -3.51 10.27 -14.06
C ASP A 464 -3.39 11.45 -15.04
N LEU A 465 -2.46 12.37 -14.80
CA LEU A 465 -2.14 13.46 -15.72
C LEU A 465 -1.54 12.94 -17.03
N LYS A 466 -0.79 11.83 -17.02
CA LYS A 466 -0.37 11.16 -18.26
C LYS A 466 -1.57 10.57 -18.99
N THR A 467 -2.47 9.91 -18.26
CA THR A 467 -3.71 9.36 -18.84
C THR A 467 -4.47 10.47 -19.57
N GLY A 468 -4.69 11.58 -18.88
CA GLY A 468 -5.31 12.79 -19.41
C GLY A 468 -4.58 13.38 -20.60
N TYR A 469 -3.25 13.44 -20.56
CA TYR A 469 -2.44 13.90 -21.69
C TYR A 469 -2.67 13.06 -22.95
N ILE A 470 -2.75 11.72 -22.82
CA ILE A 470 -2.95 10.80 -23.95
C ILE A 470 -4.37 10.92 -24.52
N VAL A 471 -5.39 10.94 -23.65
CA VAL A 471 -6.80 11.04 -24.09
C VAL A 471 -7.17 12.45 -24.56
N GLY A 472 -6.38 13.47 -24.19
CA GLY A 472 -6.63 14.86 -24.52
C GLY A 472 -7.55 15.57 -23.54
N ALA A 473 -7.37 15.38 -22.23
CA ALA A 473 -8.08 16.09 -21.17
C ALA A 473 -7.47 17.48 -20.88
N THR A 474 -8.27 18.37 -20.30
CA THR A 474 -7.82 19.66 -19.77
C THR A 474 -7.15 19.44 -18.39
N PRO A 475 -5.85 19.74 -18.24
CA PRO A 475 -5.10 19.44 -17.01
C PRO A 475 -5.65 20.10 -15.75
N ARG A 476 -6.14 21.35 -15.88
CA ARG A 476 -6.78 22.08 -14.79
C ARG A 476 -7.97 21.34 -14.20
N TYR A 477 -8.78 20.67 -15.02
CA TYR A 477 -9.93 19.91 -14.54
C TYR A 477 -9.51 18.64 -13.81
N GLN A 478 -8.47 17.96 -14.30
CA GLN A 478 -7.88 16.82 -13.59
C GLN A 478 -7.29 17.23 -12.23
N GLN A 479 -6.55 18.35 -12.19
CA GLN A 479 -5.98 18.87 -10.94
C GLN A 479 -7.07 19.23 -9.92
N LEU A 480 -8.17 19.84 -10.35
CA LEU A 480 -9.32 20.11 -9.49
C LEU A 480 -10.00 18.81 -9.04
N ALA A 481 -10.15 17.83 -9.93
CA ALA A 481 -10.70 16.51 -9.60
C ALA A 481 -9.85 15.79 -8.54
N LEU A 482 -8.53 15.89 -8.62
CA LEU A 482 -7.60 15.35 -7.62
C LEU A 482 -7.76 16.06 -6.27
N PHE A 483 -7.85 17.39 -6.23
CA PHE A 483 -8.10 18.09 -4.96
C PHE A 483 -9.41 17.64 -4.30
N ILE A 484 -10.47 17.46 -5.10
CA ILE A 484 -11.76 16.98 -4.59
C ILE A 484 -11.63 15.53 -4.12
N GLY A 485 -11.02 14.66 -4.92
CA GLY A 485 -10.78 13.25 -4.59
C GLY A 485 -9.96 13.12 -3.30
N VAL A 486 -8.96 13.98 -3.11
CA VAL A 486 -8.14 14.04 -1.90
C VAL A 486 -9.00 14.33 -0.67
N VAL A 487 -9.77 15.41 -0.71
CA VAL A 487 -10.59 15.84 0.42
C VAL A 487 -11.66 14.79 0.74
N VAL A 488 -12.39 14.33 -0.27
CA VAL A 488 -13.51 13.40 -0.07
C VAL A 488 -13.03 12.03 0.42
N SER A 489 -11.96 11.48 -0.18
CA SER A 489 -11.45 10.17 0.22
C SER A 489 -10.81 10.21 1.61
N SER A 490 -10.14 11.31 1.98
CA SER A 490 -9.51 11.46 3.31
C SER A 490 -10.52 11.38 4.46
N LEU A 491 -11.76 11.85 4.25
CA LEU A 491 -12.85 11.72 5.23
C LEU A 491 -13.09 10.26 5.59
N VAL A 492 -13.11 9.37 4.59
CA VAL A 492 -13.40 7.95 4.83
C VAL A 492 -12.16 7.16 5.20
N ILE A 493 -10.99 7.49 4.69
CA ILE A 493 -9.73 6.81 5.02
C ILE A 493 -9.46 6.88 6.52
N GLY A 494 -9.59 8.07 7.13
CA GLY A 494 -9.38 8.22 8.57
C GLY A 494 -10.36 7.39 9.40
N MET A 495 -11.63 7.34 9.01
CA MET A 495 -12.63 6.49 9.67
C MET A 495 -12.30 5.01 9.48
N THR A 496 -11.91 4.61 8.27
CA THR A 496 -11.62 3.21 7.93
C THR A 496 -10.43 2.68 8.72
N VAL A 497 -9.35 3.46 8.83
CA VAL A 497 -8.16 3.07 9.61
C VAL A 497 -8.52 2.81 11.07
N LEU A 498 -9.30 3.70 11.69
CA LEU A 498 -9.69 3.55 13.10
C LEU A 498 -10.70 2.42 13.31
N PHE A 499 -11.63 2.25 12.36
CA PHE A 499 -12.60 1.17 12.44
C PHE A 499 -11.90 -0.19 12.33
N LEU A 500 -10.95 -0.33 11.41
CA LEU A 500 -10.14 -1.55 11.28
C LEU A 500 -9.16 -1.76 12.44
N ASP A 501 -8.86 -0.74 13.22
CA ASP A 501 -8.09 -0.87 14.46
C ASP A 501 -8.92 -1.37 15.65
N THR A 502 -10.25 -1.45 15.50
CA THR A 502 -11.13 -1.93 16.57
C THR A 502 -10.81 -3.41 16.86
N PRO A 503 -10.42 -3.75 18.10
CA PRO A 503 -10.05 -5.13 18.44
C PRO A 503 -11.26 -6.04 18.40
N THR A 504 -11.13 -7.21 17.79
CA THR A 504 -12.20 -8.22 17.74
C THR A 504 -12.04 -9.31 18.81
N LYS A 505 -10.86 -9.40 19.43
CA LYS A 505 -10.51 -10.45 20.40
C LYS A 505 -10.24 -9.87 21.79
N PRO A 506 -10.62 -10.58 22.88
CA PRO A 506 -10.32 -10.17 24.25
C PRO A 506 -8.81 -10.02 24.50
N GLY A 507 -8.41 -9.00 25.28
CA GLY A 507 -7.01 -8.78 25.65
C GLY A 507 -6.13 -8.10 24.59
N ILE A 508 -6.74 -7.51 23.56
CA ILE A 508 -6.05 -6.72 22.53
C ILE A 508 -6.56 -5.28 22.57
N ASP A 509 -5.66 -4.31 22.71
CA ASP A 509 -6.02 -2.88 22.70
C ASP A 509 -6.22 -2.32 21.28
N HIS A 510 -5.49 -2.86 20.31
CA HIS A 510 -5.42 -2.39 18.92
C HIS A 510 -5.34 -3.58 17.97
N ALA A 511 -6.25 -3.67 16.99
CA ALA A 511 -6.17 -4.71 15.96
C ALA A 511 -4.96 -4.50 15.05
N ILE A 512 -4.52 -3.25 14.84
CA ILE A 512 -3.29 -2.95 14.13
C ILE A 512 -2.06 -3.31 14.98
N GLY A 513 -1.11 -4.02 14.36
CA GLY A 513 0.03 -4.66 15.00
C GLY A 513 -0.24 -6.11 15.45
N ASN A 514 -1.51 -6.50 15.52
CA ASN A 514 -1.97 -7.78 16.03
C ASN A 514 -2.65 -8.65 14.97
N GLU A 515 -3.84 -8.23 14.53
CA GLU A 515 -4.61 -8.84 13.44
C GLU A 515 -4.11 -8.31 12.10
N PHE A 516 -3.82 -7.00 12.02
CA PHE A 516 -3.16 -6.38 10.87
C PHE A 516 -1.67 -6.16 11.15
N ASN A 517 -0.77 -6.77 10.38
CA ASN A 517 0.66 -6.76 10.71
C ASN A 517 1.34 -5.38 10.58
N ALA A 518 0.81 -4.52 9.70
CA ALA A 518 1.28 -3.15 9.45
C ALA A 518 2.83 -2.98 9.38
N PRO A 519 3.53 -3.75 8.52
CA PRO A 519 5.00 -3.78 8.46
C PRO A 519 5.64 -2.41 8.23
N GLN A 520 5.06 -1.60 7.36
CA GLN A 520 5.59 -0.27 7.02
C GLN A 520 5.51 0.69 8.20
N ALA A 521 4.39 0.69 8.93
CA ALA A 521 4.22 1.53 10.11
C ALA A 521 5.22 1.15 11.21
N THR A 522 5.42 -0.15 11.45
CA THR A 522 6.40 -0.62 12.43
C THR A 522 7.81 -0.21 12.05
N LEU A 523 8.19 -0.32 10.77
CA LEU A 523 9.47 0.15 10.25
C LEU A 523 9.70 1.64 10.59
N MET A 524 8.72 2.51 10.30
CA MET A 524 8.86 3.94 10.56
C MET A 524 9.03 4.22 12.05
N ALA A 525 8.26 3.55 12.91
CA ALA A 525 8.41 3.66 14.35
C ALA A 525 9.78 3.17 14.84
N THR A 526 10.27 2.03 14.36
CA THR A 526 11.59 1.50 14.70
C THR A 526 12.69 2.51 14.35
N LEU A 527 12.69 3.08 13.15
CA LEU A 527 13.70 4.07 12.75
C LEU A 527 13.69 5.32 13.65
N ILE A 528 12.49 5.82 13.97
CA ILE A 528 12.32 6.99 14.83
C ILE A 528 12.83 6.71 16.25
N LYS A 529 12.45 5.57 16.84
CA LYS A 529 12.92 5.14 18.17
C LYS A 529 14.43 4.98 18.23
N GLY A 530 15.01 4.35 17.21
CA GLY A 530 16.45 4.12 17.13
C GLY A 530 17.23 5.42 17.06
N LEU A 531 16.79 6.37 16.23
CA LEU A 531 17.51 7.63 15.99
C LEU A 531 17.30 8.68 17.08
N LEU A 532 16.08 8.85 17.59
CA LEU A 532 15.77 9.93 18.54
C LEU A 532 15.85 9.49 20.00
N SER A 533 15.48 8.24 20.29
CA SER A 533 15.34 7.75 21.67
C SER A 533 16.40 6.71 22.07
N PHE A 534 17.23 6.25 21.12
CA PHE A 534 18.23 5.19 21.32
C PHE A 534 17.65 3.92 21.97
N ASN A 535 16.35 3.68 21.80
CA ASN A 535 15.56 2.71 22.56
C ASN A 535 15.15 1.51 21.69
N LEU A 536 16.13 0.73 21.25
CA LEU A 536 15.93 -0.50 20.47
C LEU A 536 16.86 -1.61 20.95
N ASP A 537 16.39 -2.86 20.83
CA ASP A 537 17.22 -4.06 20.97
C ASP A 537 18.11 -4.21 19.73
N TRP A 538 19.17 -3.40 19.71
CA TRP A 538 20.08 -3.27 18.58
C TRP A 538 20.67 -4.61 18.14
N GLN A 539 20.77 -5.61 19.01
CA GLN A 539 21.25 -6.94 18.62
C GLN A 539 20.38 -7.55 17.51
N PHE A 540 19.05 -7.54 17.67
CA PHE A 540 18.14 -8.11 16.66
C PHE A 540 18.05 -7.23 15.42
N VAL A 541 18.03 -5.91 15.61
CA VAL A 541 17.99 -4.94 14.51
C VAL A 541 19.22 -5.08 13.60
N LEU A 542 20.41 -5.21 14.20
CA LEU A 542 21.67 -5.37 13.46
C LEU A 542 21.74 -6.70 12.71
N VAL A 543 21.23 -7.80 13.29
CA VAL A 543 21.11 -9.08 12.57
C VAL A 543 20.28 -8.88 11.30
N GLY A 544 19.13 -8.21 11.41
CA GLY A 544 18.30 -7.85 10.26
C GLY A 544 19.05 -7.01 9.22
N LEU A 545 19.76 -5.97 9.66
CA LEU A 545 20.57 -5.11 8.79
C LEU A 545 21.58 -5.93 7.97
N PHE A 546 22.31 -6.86 8.60
CA PHE A 546 23.29 -7.69 7.91
C PHE A 546 22.64 -8.71 6.96
N VAL A 547 21.43 -9.19 7.26
CA VAL A 547 20.63 -9.97 6.30
C VAL A 547 20.34 -9.13 5.04
N ALA A 548 19.89 -7.89 5.21
CA ALA A 548 19.62 -6.99 4.08
C ALA A 548 20.88 -6.70 3.24
N ILE A 549 22.02 -6.44 3.90
CA ILE A 549 23.31 -6.25 3.23
C ILE A 549 23.71 -7.49 2.44
N THR A 550 23.59 -8.68 3.04
CA THR A 550 23.96 -9.95 2.38
C THR A 550 23.15 -10.19 1.11
N LEU A 551 21.84 -9.94 1.16
CA LEU A 551 20.97 -10.06 -0.02
C LEU A 551 21.33 -9.06 -1.11
N GLU A 552 21.70 -7.85 -0.72
CA GLU A 552 22.12 -6.84 -1.68
C GLU A 552 23.42 -7.21 -2.38
N LEU A 553 24.38 -7.79 -1.64
CA LEU A 553 25.61 -8.36 -2.22
C LEU A 553 25.30 -9.51 -3.18
N CYS A 554 24.23 -10.26 -2.93
CA CYS A 554 23.72 -11.30 -3.84
C CYS A 554 22.91 -10.73 -5.02
N SER A 555 22.82 -9.41 -5.19
CA SER A 555 22.00 -8.74 -6.22
C SER A 555 20.50 -9.08 -6.14
N VAL A 556 20.02 -9.40 -4.93
CA VAL A 556 18.60 -9.61 -4.63
C VAL A 556 18.00 -8.31 -4.10
N LYS A 557 16.74 -8.01 -4.47
CA LYS A 557 16.02 -6.84 -3.95
C LYS A 557 15.75 -7.02 -2.44
N SER A 558 16.64 -6.47 -1.62
CA SER A 558 16.66 -6.61 -0.16
C SER A 558 15.35 -6.18 0.51
N LEU A 559 14.66 -5.15 -0.01
CA LEU A 559 13.43 -4.62 0.58
C LEU A 559 12.26 -5.61 0.50
N SER A 560 12.02 -6.22 -0.67
CA SER A 560 10.95 -7.20 -0.86
C SER A 560 11.19 -8.43 0.03
N PHE A 561 12.44 -8.87 0.15
CA PHE A 561 12.80 -9.98 1.03
C PHE A 561 12.56 -9.62 2.50
N ALA A 562 12.99 -8.44 2.92
CA ALA A 562 12.87 -8.00 4.30
C ALA A 562 11.40 -7.86 4.74
N VAL A 563 10.52 -7.36 3.86
CA VAL A 563 9.07 -7.37 4.11
C VAL A 563 8.56 -8.80 4.28
N GLY A 564 9.06 -9.73 3.47
CA GLY A 564 8.75 -11.15 3.59
C GLY A 564 9.22 -11.78 4.90
N LEU A 565 10.43 -11.44 5.35
CA LEU A 565 11.00 -11.87 6.64
C LEU A 565 10.16 -11.37 7.82
N TYR A 566 9.55 -10.19 7.67
CA TYR A 566 8.69 -9.62 8.69
C TYR A 566 7.28 -10.22 8.67
N LEU A 567 6.69 -10.47 7.50
CA LEU A 567 5.32 -10.94 7.37
C LEU A 567 5.17 -12.44 7.70
N PRO A 568 3.95 -12.88 8.08
CA PRO A 568 3.64 -14.30 8.17
C PRO A 568 3.85 -15.03 6.83
N LEU A 569 4.33 -16.27 6.89
CA LEU A 569 4.41 -17.13 5.70
C LEU A 569 3.02 -17.36 5.09
N SER A 570 1.97 -17.37 5.92
CA SER A 570 0.57 -17.44 5.49
C SER A 570 0.17 -16.33 4.52
N THR A 571 0.71 -15.13 4.67
CA THR A 571 0.43 -14.00 3.79
C THR A 571 1.27 -14.07 2.50
N THR A 572 2.55 -14.42 2.62
CA THR A 572 3.50 -14.35 1.48
C THR A 572 3.39 -15.53 0.51
N LEU A 573 2.98 -16.71 1.00
CA LEU A 573 2.88 -17.92 0.18
C LEU A 573 1.77 -17.82 -0.91
N PRO A 574 0.53 -17.40 -0.62
CA PRO A 574 -0.50 -17.18 -1.64
C PRO A 574 -0.11 -16.14 -2.69
N ILE A 575 0.59 -15.07 -2.27
CA ILE A 575 1.15 -14.06 -3.20
C ILE A 575 2.17 -14.70 -4.13
N TRP A 576 3.05 -15.56 -3.62
CA TRP A 576 3.97 -16.31 -4.46
C TRP A 576 3.28 -17.23 -5.45
N VAL A 577 2.20 -17.92 -5.05
CA VAL A 577 1.41 -18.75 -5.98
C VAL A 577 0.88 -17.91 -7.15
N GLY A 578 0.36 -16.71 -6.88
CA GLY A 578 -0.06 -15.78 -7.94
C GLY A 578 1.08 -15.41 -8.90
N GLY A 579 2.25 -15.09 -8.37
CA GLY A 579 3.44 -14.77 -9.18
C GLY A 579 3.96 -15.97 -9.98
N ALA A 580 3.92 -17.17 -9.40
CA ALA A 580 4.27 -18.42 -10.08
C ALA A 580 3.30 -18.69 -11.24
N ILE A 581 2.00 -18.42 -11.07
CA ILE A 581 1.01 -18.52 -12.15
C ILE A 581 1.34 -17.55 -13.28
N ARG A 582 1.73 -16.29 -12.98
CA ARG A 582 2.18 -15.34 -14.01
C ARG A 582 3.38 -15.89 -14.79
N GLY A 583 4.38 -16.41 -14.09
CA GLY A 583 5.54 -17.06 -14.72
C GLY A 583 5.14 -18.23 -15.62
N LEU A 584 4.22 -19.08 -15.15
CA LEU A 584 3.69 -20.21 -15.92
C LEU A 584 2.93 -19.73 -17.17
N THR A 585 2.07 -18.71 -17.06
CA THR A 585 1.31 -18.19 -18.20
C THR A 585 2.20 -17.56 -19.27
N ASN A 586 3.27 -16.86 -18.84
CA ASN A 586 4.25 -16.27 -19.76
C ASN A 586 5.04 -17.36 -20.48
N TRP A 587 5.54 -18.35 -19.74
CA TRP A 587 6.24 -19.49 -20.33
C TRP A 587 5.36 -20.28 -21.31
N MET A 588 4.07 -20.45 -21.02
CA MET A 588 3.12 -21.07 -21.95
C MET A 588 2.87 -20.24 -23.22
N ALA A 589 2.92 -18.91 -23.13
CA ALA A 589 2.76 -18.00 -24.27
C ALA A 589 3.99 -18.03 -25.18
N GLU A 590 5.19 -17.95 -24.58
CA GLU A 590 6.47 -18.06 -25.27
C GLU A 590 6.58 -19.38 -26.04
N ARG A 591 6.19 -20.50 -25.41
CA ARG A 591 6.17 -21.82 -26.07
C ARG A 591 5.26 -21.90 -27.30
N LYS A 592 4.22 -21.07 -27.38
CA LYS A 592 3.31 -21.01 -28.54
C LYS A 592 3.69 -19.94 -29.56
N GLY A 593 4.79 -19.21 -29.35
CA GLY A 593 5.20 -18.10 -30.22
C GLY A 593 4.20 -16.93 -30.21
N GLU A 594 3.41 -16.80 -29.15
CA GLU A 594 2.50 -15.67 -28.98
C GLU A 594 3.33 -14.40 -28.69
N LYS A 595 2.95 -13.26 -29.28
CA LYS A 595 3.62 -11.99 -28.96
C LYS A 595 3.41 -11.66 -27.49
N PRO A 596 4.42 -11.09 -26.81
CA PRO A 596 4.22 -10.59 -25.46
C PRO A 596 3.10 -9.55 -25.47
N GLU A 597 2.01 -9.83 -24.74
CA GLU A 597 1.01 -8.81 -24.42
C GLU A 597 1.66 -7.74 -23.54
N ASP A 598 1.12 -6.51 -23.59
CA ASP A 598 1.50 -5.46 -22.65
C ASP A 598 1.27 -5.97 -21.22
N GLU A 599 2.31 -5.91 -20.37
CA GLU A 599 2.32 -6.59 -19.07
C GLU A 599 1.15 -6.14 -18.18
N ASP A 600 0.75 -4.86 -18.29
CA ASP A 600 -0.30 -4.25 -17.47
C ASP A 600 -1.71 -4.41 -18.09
N LEU A 601 -1.79 -4.68 -19.39
CA LEU A 601 -3.06 -4.79 -20.13
C LEU A 601 -3.39 -6.22 -20.57
N GLY A 602 -2.50 -7.18 -20.32
CA GLY A 602 -2.75 -8.57 -20.61
C GLY A 602 -4.00 -9.07 -19.91
N LYS A 603 -4.74 -9.99 -20.55
CA LYS A 603 -6.04 -10.45 -20.02
C LYS A 603 -5.95 -11.01 -18.60
N GLY A 604 -4.85 -11.69 -18.30
CA GLY A 604 -4.55 -12.19 -16.96
C GLY A 604 -4.35 -11.07 -15.95
N SER A 605 -3.66 -9.99 -16.33
CA SER A 605 -3.42 -8.84 -15.47
C SER A 605 -4.73 -8.12 -15.15
N LEU A 606 -5.59 -7.89 -16.15
CA LEU A 606 -6.93 -7.31 -15.94
C LEU A 606 -7.81 -8.17 -15.03
N PHE A 607 -7.81 -9.49 -15.23
CA PHE A 607 -8.54 -10.41 -14.36
C PHE A 607 -7.99 -10.38 -12.93
N ALA A 608 -6.66 -10.40 -12.75
CA ALA A 608 -6.01 -10.30 -11.46
C ALA A 608 -6.30 -8.98 -10.75
N THR A 609 -6.29 -7.85 -11.47
CA THR A 609 -6.73 -6.54 -10.97
C THR A 609 -8.18 -6.58 -10.50
N GLY A 610 -9.06 -7.27 -11.23
CA GLY A 610 -10.42 -7.57 -10.79
C GLY A 610 -10.45 -8.38 -9.50
N LEU A 611 -9.62 -9.43 -9.38
CA LEU A 611 -9.53 -10.25 -8.17
C LEU A 611 -9.12 -9.41 -6.94
N VAL A 612 -8.13 -8.54 -7.09
CA VAL A 612 -7.69 -7.61 -6.03
C VAL A 612 -8.83 -6.70 -5.61
N ALA A 613 -9.49 -6.04 -6.57
CA ALA A 613 -10.59 -5.14 -6.29
C ALA A 613 -11.78 -5.85 -5.60
N GLY A 614 -12.24 -6.97 -6.16
CA GLY A 614 -13.40 -7.71 -5.63
C GLY A 614 -13.15 -8.32 -4.26
N GLY A 615 -11.97 -8.93 -4.06
CA GLY A 615 -11.56 -9.51 -2.78
C GLY A 615 -11.39 -8.46 -1.70
N ALA A 616 -10.71 -7.35 -2.01
CA ALA A 616 -10.52 -6.24 -1.08
C ALA A 616 -11.84 -5.59 -0.65
N LEU A 617 -12.78 -5.39 -1.57
CA LEU A 617 -14.07 -4.80 -1.27
C LEU A 617 -14.92 -5.68 -0.35
N MET A 618 -15.04 -6.98 -0.67
CA MET A 618 -15.78 -7.89 0.18
C MET A 618 -15.07 -8.13 1.52
N GLY A 619 -13.74 -8.21 1.52
CA GLY A 619 -12.92 -8.30 2.73
C GLY A 619 -13.10 -7.10 3.65
N LEU A 620 -13.13 -5.88 3.10
CA LEU A 620 -13.48 -4.66 3.83
C LEU A 620 -14.90 -4.75 4.41
N LEU A 621 -15.90 -5.12 3.59
CA LEU A 621 -17.28 -5.24 4.08
C LEU A 621 -17.40 -6.25 5.23
N ALA A 622 -16.72 -7.39 5.13
CA ALA A 622 -16.69 -8.39 6.18
C ALA A 622 -15.96 -7.90 7.44
N ALA A 623 -14.85 -7.17 7.30
CA ALA A 623 -14.14 -6.58 8.43
C ALA A 623 -14.99 -5.50 9.12
N LEU A 624 -15.66 -4.64 8.35
CA LEU A 624 -16.58 -3.62 8.88
C LEU A 624 -17.76 -4.25 9.62
N TRP A 625 -18.30 -5.34 9.08
CA TRP A 625 -19.36 -6.10 9.74
C TRP A 625 -18.87 -6.73 11.03
N SER A 626 -17.70 -7.39 11.01
CA SER A 626 -17.14 -8.09 12.17
C SER A 626 -16.82 -7.15 13.33
N ALA A 627 -16.20 -6.00 13.06
CA ALA A 627 -15.94 -5.01 14.11
C ALA A 627 -17.23 -4.35 14.64
N LYS A 628 -18.28 -4.22 13.83
CA LYS A 628 -19.61 -3.82 14.33
C LYS A 628 -20.22 -4.89 15.23
N GLU A 629 -20.05 -6.17 14.90
CA GLU A 629 -20.56 -7.27 15.72
C GLU A 629 -19.83 -7.45 17.04
N ALA A 630 -18.51 -7.19 17.08
CA ALA A 630 -17.74 -7.17 18.32
C ALA A 630 -18.24 -6.12 19.34
N ALA A 631 -19.04 -5.13 18.90
CA ALA A 631 -19.70 -4.16 19.78
C ALA A 631 -21.00 -4.67 20.41
N TYR A 632 -21.55 -5.83 19.98
CA TYR A 632 -22.71 -6.46 20.60
C TYR A 632 -22.29 -7.45 21.70
N PRO A 633 -23.13 -7.68 22.73
CA PRO A 633 -22.90 -8.73 23.71
C PRO A 633 -22.76 -10.10 23.03
N GLU A 634 -21.88 -10.96 23.57
CA GLU A 634 -21.62 -12.30 23.04
C GLU A 634 -22.93 -13.07 22.76
N GLY A 635 -23.05 -13.62 21.54
CA GLY A 635 -24.19 -14.44 21.12
C GLY A 635 -25.40 -13.70 20.54
N GLN A 636 -25.37 -12.37 20.39
CA GLN A 636 -26.47 -11.58 19.80
C GLN A 636 -26.20 -11.08 18.36
N GLY A 637 -25.03 -11.37 17.79
CA GLY A 637 -24.67 -11.03 16.40
C GLY A 637 -25.31 -11.96 15.36
N TRP A 638 -25.32 -11.55 14.09
CA TRP A 638 -25.85 -12.35 12.98
C TRP A 638 -24.77 -13.21 12.29
N LEU A 639 -23.48 -12.86 12.40
CA LEU A 639 -22.38 -13.67 11.84
C LEU A 639 -22.34 -15.09 12.39
N PRO A 640 -22.55 -15.36 13.70
CA PRO A 640 -22.59 -16.73 14.20
C PRO A 640 -23.70 -17.57 13.57
N VAL A 641 -24.80 -16.95 13.13
CA VAL A 641 -25.93 -17.63 12.48
C VAL A 641 -25.62 -17.96 11.02
N LEU A 642 -24.83 -17.12 10.34
CA LEU A 642 -24.41 -17.32 8.96
C LEU A 642 -23.13 -18.15 8.82
N ASN A 643 -22.38 -18.34 9.92
CA ASN A 643 -21.15 -19.10 9.96
C ASN A 643 -21.46 -20.60 9.82
N LEU A 644 -21.05 -21.20 8.71
CA LEU A 644 -21.23 -22.61 8.42
C LEU A 644 -20.02 -23.47 8.82
N GLU A 645 -18.97 -22.87 9.38
CA GLU A 645 -17.71 -23.55 9.69
C GLU A 645 -17.91 -24.73 10.62
N GLU A 646 -18.61 -24.55 11.75
CA GLU A 646 -18.82 -25.61 12.73
C GLU A 646 -19.69 -26.75 12.16
N SER A 647 -20.70 -26.40 11.36
CA SER A 647 -21.55 -27.38 10.67
C SER A 647 -20.76 -28.21 9.65
N ILE A 648 -19.90 -27.56 8.88
CA ILE A 648 -19.06 -28.22 7.88
C ILE A 648 -18.00 -29.08 8.58
N ARG A 649 -17.28 -28.54 9.58
CA ARG A 649 -16.28 -29.28 10.37
C ARG A 649 -16.87 -30.52 11.03
N HIS A 650 -18.07 -30.42 11.61
CA HIS A 650 -18.75 -31.60 12.18
C HIS A 650 -19.12 -32.63 11.10
N SER A 651 -19.44 -32.19 9.88
CA SER A 651 -19.88 -33.07 8.79
C SER A 651 -18.73 -33.79 8.07
N ILE A 652 -17.62 -33.10 7.81
CA ILE A 652 -16.50 -33.64 7.02
C ILE A 652 -15.21 -33.82 7.83
N GLY A 653 -15.10 -33.28 9.04
CA GLY A 653 -13.90 -33.28 9.87
C GLY A 653 -12.95 -32.11 9.56
N ASP A 654 -12.15 -31.70 10.56
CA ASP A 654 -11.27 -30.52 10.49
C ASP A 654 -10.26 -30.56 9.33
N VAL A 655 -9.60 -31.70 9.14
CA VAL A 655 -8.60 -31.87 8.07
C VAL A 655 -9.25 -31.73 6.68
N ASN A 656 -10.44 -32.28 6.50
CA ASN A 656 -11.15 -32.21 5.22
C ASN A 656 -11.69 -30.79 4.94
N TYR A 657 -12.05 -30.04 5.97
CA TYR A 657 -12.41 -28.62 5.83
C TYR A 657 -11.22 -27.77 5.36
N GLU A 658 -10.02 -28.01 5.91
CA GLU A 658 -8.81 -27.33 5.42
C GLU A 658 -8.46 -27.73 3.97
N LEU A 659 -8.56 -29.02 3.63
CA LEU A 659 -8.36 -29.51 2.27
C LEU A 659 -9.39 -28.95 1.28
N LEU A 660 -10.64 -28.78 1.70
CA LEU A 660 -11.68 -28.12 0.92
C LEU A 660 -11.25 -26.69 0.57
N GLY A 661 -10.76 -25.94 1.55
CA GLY A 661 -10.18 -24.61 1.33
C GLY A 661 -9.09 -24.63 0.27
N VAL A 662 -8.11 -25.54 0.39
CA VAL A 662 -7.03 -25.68 -0.59
C VAL A 662 -7.59 -25.99 -1.99
N ALA A 663 -8.61 -26.84 -2.11
CA ALA A 663 -9.24 -27.16 -3.39
C ALA A 663 -9.92 -25.94 -4.04
N PHE A 664 -10.58 -25.08 -3.25
CA PHE A 664 -11.13 -23.81 -3.73
C PHE A 664 -10.03 -22.87 -4.25
N PHE A 665 -8.90 -22.79 -3.54
CA PHE A 665 -7.77 -21.96 -3.96
C PHE A 665 -7.13 -22.45 -5.25
N VAL A 666 -6.95 -23.77 -5.40
CA VAL A 666 -6.47 -24.38 -6.66
C VAL A 666 -7.45 -24.10 -7.81
N SER A 667 -8.76 -24.13 -7.55
CA SER A 667 -9.79 -23.81 -8.53
C SER A 667 -9.72 -22.34 -8.98
N LEU A 668 -9.54 -21.42 -8.03
CA LEU A 668 -9.31 -20.00 -8.30
C LEU A 668 -8.04 -19.80 -9.14
N ALA A 669 -6.93 -20.46 -8.80
CA ALA A 669 -5.68 -20.41 -9.57
C ALA A 669 -5.86 -20.92 -11.01
N TYR A 670 -6.60 -22.01 -11.19
CA TYR A 670 -6.92 -22.55 -12.51
C TYR A 670 -7.78 -21.57 -13.34
N ILE A 671 -8.75 -20.91 -12.73
CA ILE A 671 -9.59 -19.91 -13.40
C ILE A 671 -8.74 -18.72 -13.87
N LEU A 672 -7.80 -18.25 -13.05
CA LEU A 672 -6.87 -17.19 -13.44
C LEU A 672 -6.00 -17.61 -14.64
N ILE A 673 -5.46 -18.83 -14.65
CA ILE A 673 -4.71 -19.36 -15.80
C ILE A 673 -5.61 -19.36 -17.06
N ARG A 674 -6.85 -19.82 -16.93
CA ARG A 674 -7.79 -19.88 -18.06
C ARG A 674 -8.15 -18.48 -18.57
N ALA A 675 -8.34 -17.51 -17.68
CA ALA A 675 -8.60 -16.11 -18.04
C ALA A 675 -7.41 -15.52 -18.81
N ALA A 676 -6.19 -15.71 -18.29
CA ALA A 676 -4.96 -15.25 -18.94
C ALA A 676 -4.72 -15.88 -20.32
N ARG A 677 -5.22 -17.10 -20.55
CA ARG A 677 -5.07 -17.85 -21.81
C ARG A 677 -6.28 -17.78 -22.73
N SER A 678 -7.31 -17.03 -22.37
CA SER A 678 -8.53 -16.92 -23.17
C SER A 678 -8.24 -16.20 -24.49
N LYS A 679 -8.77 -16.73 -25.60
CA LYS A 679 -8.60 -16.13 -26.94
C LYS A 679 -9.43 -14.86 -27.11
#